data_AF-A0A699Y7C9-F1
#
_entry.id   AF-A0A699Y7C9-F1
#
_cell.length_a   1.000
_cell.length_b   1.000
_cell.length_c   1.000
_cell.angle_alpha   90.00
_cell.angle_beta   90.00
_cell.angle_gamma   90.00
#
_symmetry.space_group_name_H-M   'P 1'
#
loop_
_entity.id
_entity.type
_entity.pdbx_description
1 polymer ?
#
loop_
_entity_poly.entity_id
_entity_poly.type
_entity_poly.pdbx_seq_one_letter_code
_entity_poly.pdbx_strand_id
1 'polypeptide(L)'
;EALPQDEVALDCKAQGTEEVLTELPPGATLEASFTSTVYNPKTLRLRTTKGSRTLALDRVELLSQSSGERTYFHFGETLPAPATFTATPLAMADYEVTFVTSDIRGNGHDAGVTIQVTGKLASSPMSHIAPSEANSFERGHSDSFVLSLPDMGPLASLAVVLGPEAHSQWHLDRVEVLHQPSGLQTTFPCGAWIDPAAAQPMVLQAAGTRQVYQEYEVVVHTAAAADSAFDGNVTLRLEGASGRKSQLLLLGKGGADTGLFQVASVNTVHVSAADLGHLAKAWLGLQNTGSSSSWRPSKLQVTNTVSGTYDLFLNSDMLWYHSGEVGLQRVTQTQSVGVYVYMGSGPTFEGDVYLTLYGSEGRTEEHILQRWGSSPMWNTDDYWYFDIQAYYVGTLTHCMVRCEKRGECSQLSLDRLEVTPEKPNITSVFKWGKPLPAGKGPVRVNKLLQPADLELTVRTSDIRGAGTDADVFVAIEGDNGVLEEIRLFNSADNFSRGRTDTFTIAGVDVGDNKRFTFRLVPQTGATEAHSSWHLSEVELLDRGSGRCTAASLYSWVVPGSSAILHESRNYQALFPYTITVTTGDKLAAEFSGQVYVVVTGWSGSTRELLLAPSGCTSHTFSRGEKDVFQVKAADVSYPYALDVRIVPDAASAGLGKGQAVGG
;
A
#
# COMPACT_ATOMS: atom_id res chain seq x y z
N GLU A 1 -18.87 19.74 -56.70
CA GLU A 1 -17.91 20.86 -56.69
C GLU A 1 -17.20 20.82 -55.34
N ALA A 2 -15.88 20.66 -55.37
CA ALA A 2 -15.05 20.36 -54.23
C ALA A 2 -14.75 21.64 -53.43
N LEU A 3 -14.93 21.58 -52.11
CA LEU A 3 -14.39 22.55 -51.16
C LEU A 3 -12.91 22.21 -50.91
N PRO A 4 -11.99 23.20 -50.83
CA PRO A 4 -10.59 22.93 -50.54
C PRO A 4 -10.43 22.49 -49.09
N GLN A 5 -9.75 21.36 -48.89
CA GLN A 5 -9.13 20.97 -47.63
C GLN A 5 -7.93 21.89 -47.39
N ASP A 6 -8.05 22.86 -46.50
CA ASP A 6 -6.89 23.47 -45.86
C ASP A 6 -6.49 22.61 -44.66
N GLU A 7 -5.88 21.45 -44.94
CA GLU A 7 -5.06 20.75 -43.94
C GLU A 7 -3.82 21.60 -43.67
N VAL A 8 -3.76 22.23 -42.50
CA VAL A 8 -2.57 22.92 -42.02
C VAL A 8 -1.57 21.85 -41.54
N ALA A 9 -0.68 21.43 -42.42
CA ALA A 9 0.41 20.52 -42.09
C ALA A 9 1.50 21.25 -41.28
N LEU A 10 1.65 20.88 -40.01
CA LEU A 10 2.86 21.18 -39.22
C LEU A 10 3.81 19.99 -39.34
N ASP A 11 4.81 20.07 -40.24
CA ASP A 11 5.81 19.02 -40.44
C ASP A 11 6.92 19.14 -39.37
N CYS A 12 6.96 18.21 -38.40
CA CYS A 12 8.04 18.14 -37.41
C CYS A 12 9.12 17.16 -37.86
N LYS A 13 10.23 17.68 -38.40
CA LYS A 13 11.46 16.89 -38.58
C LYS A 13 12.28 16.84 -37.29
N ALA A 14 12.62 15.62 -36.86
CA ALA A 14 13.60 15.40 -35.80
C ALA A 14 14.97 15.93 -36.23
N GLN A 15 15.46 16.94 -35.51
CA GLN A 15 16.76 17.62 -35.62
C GLN A 15 17.32 17.91 -37.02
N GLY A 16 17.25 19.19 -37.39
CA GLY A 16 18.18 19.78 -38.36
C GLY A 16 17.50 20.45 -39.56
N THR A 17 16.68 21.48 -39.32
CA THR A 17 16.44 22.69 -40.15
C THR A 17 15.22 23.42 -39.58
N GLU A 18 15.36 24.72 -39.26
CA GLU A 18 14.23 25.55 -38.81
C GLU A 18 13.30 25.86 -39.99
N GLU A 19 12.00 25.65 -39.82
CA GLU A 19 10.99 26.32 -40.66
C GLU A 19 9.73 26.68 -39.86
N VAL A 20 9.11 27.78 -40.30
CA VAL A 20 8.12 28.61 -39.60
C VAL A 20 6.71 28.07 -39.82
N LEU A 21 5.87 28.03 -38.77
CA LEU A 21 4.45 27.68 -38.88
C LEU A 21 3.55 28.77 -38.27
N THR A 22 2.44 29.01 -38.99
CA THR A 22 1.59 30.20 -39.09
C THR A 22 0.74 30.52 -37.85
N GLU A 23 0.26 31.78 -37.74
CA GLU A 23 -0.54 32.29 -36.61
C GLU A 23 -1.92 31.61 -36.48
N LEU A 24 -2.26 31.19 -35.24
CA LEU A 24 -3.59 30.66 -34.89
C LEU A 24 -4.50 31.78 -34.34
N PRO A 25 -5.79 31.83 -34.71
CA PRO A 25 -6.73 32.81 -34.17
C PRO A 25 -7.08 32.53 -32.70
N PRO A 26 -7.49 33.56 -31.92
CA PRO A 26 -7.83 33.41 -30.51
C PRO A 26 -9.05 32.50 -30.31
N GLY A 27 -8.92 31.48 -29.47
CA GLY A 27 -10.02 30.58 -29.08
C GLY A 27 -10.20 29.32 -29.95
N ALA A 28 -9.27 29.00 -30.85
CA ALA A 28 -9.30 27.76 -31.61
C ALA A 28 -8.86 26.56 -30.74
N THR A 29 -9.66 25.50 -30.68
CA THR A 29 -9.25 24.16 -30.24
C THR A 29 -8.62 23.47 -31.44
N LEU A 30 -7.34 23.09 -31.36
CA LEU A 30 -6.64 22.41 -32.44
C LEU A 30 -6.62 20.89 -32.16
N GLU A 31 -7.40 20.12 -32.89
CA GLU A 31 -7.11 18.69 -33.08
C GLU A 31 -6.16 18.59 -34.27
N ALA A 32 -4.86 18.41 -34.00
CA ALA A 32 -3.87 18.19 -35.05
C ALA A 32 -3.41 16.74 -35.03
N SER A 33 -3.57 16.05 -36.16
CA SER A 33 -3.00 14.73 -36.42
C SER A 33 -1.66 14.89 -37.15
N PHE A 34 -0.60 14.29 -36.61
CA PHE A 34 0.74 14.36 -37.19
C PHE A 34 1.20 12.98 -37.67
N THR A 35 1.87 12.95 -38.82
CA THR A 35 2.57 11.76 -39.33
C THR A 35 4.04 11.84 -38.97
N SER A 36 4.52 10.94 -38.11
CA SER A 36 5.94 10.74 -37.87
C SER A 36 6.34 9.34 -38.33
N THR A 37 7.46 9.23 -39.04
CA THR A 37 8.09 7.93 -39.38
C THR A 37 8.94 7.37 -38.25
N VAL A 38 8.99 8.06 -37.10
CA VAL A 38 9.75 7.65 -35.93
C VAL A 38 8.94 6.66 -35.10
N TYR A 39 9.44 5.42 -35.01
CA TYR A 39 8.94 4.45 -34.05
C TYR A 39 9.24 4.95 -32.62
N ASN A 40 8.19 5.12 -31.82
CA ASN A 40 8.26 5.38 -30.37
C ASN A 40 8.95 6.72 -29.97
N PRO A 41 8.33 7.88 -30.29
CA PRO A 41 8.90 9.20 -30.01
C PRO A 41 9.06 9.45 -28.50
N LYS A 42 10.27 9.82 -28.07
CA LYS A 42 10.59 10.03 -26.64
C LYS A 42 10.20 11.41 -26.11
N THR A 43 10.12 12.41 -26.97
CA THR A 43 9.77 13.79 -26.62
C THR A 43 9.04 14.47 -27.76
N LEU A 44 8.05 15.31 -27.42
CA LEU A 44 7.37 16.21 -28.35
C LEU A 44 7.74 17.65 -27.99
N ARG A 45 8.23 18.43 -28.96
CA ARG A 45 8.55 19.85 -28.78
C ARG A 45 7.58 20.73 -29.55
N LEU A 46 6.95 21.67 -28.86
CA LEU A 46 6.05 22.67 -29.44
C LEU A 46 6.61 24.07 -29.20
N ARG A 47 6.54 24.96 -30.20
CA ARG A 47 7.04 26.34 -30.11
C ARG A 47 5.95 27.31 -30.52
N THR A 48 5.60 28.26 -29.66
CA THR A 48 4.69 29.38 -30.00
C THR A 48 5.48 30.54 -30.60
N THR A 49 4.99 31.18 -31.68
CA THR A 49 5.62 32.35 -32.32
C THR A 49 5.22 33.68 -31.67
N LYS A 50 6.02 34.72 -31.91
CA LYS A 50 5.72 36.11 -31.47
C LYS A 50 4.38 36.55 -32.09
N GLY A 51 3.35 36.74 -31.26
CA GLY A 51 2.03 37.23 -31.69
C GLY A 51 0.86 36.47 -31.08
N SER A 52 1.06 35.20 -30.71
CA SER A 52 0.05 34.40 -30.02
C SER A 52 -0.10 34.87 -28.56
N ARG A 53 -1.33 35.03 -28.05
CA ARG A 53 -1.55 35.53 -26.68
C ARG A 53 -1.54 34.41 -25.63
N THR A 54 -2.03 33.22 -25.98
CA THR A 54 -2.08 32.00 -25.15
C THR A 54 -2.49 30.81 -26.03
N LEU A 55 -1.88 29.64 -25.85
CA LEU A 55 -2.36 28.36 -26.42
C LEU A 55 -2.76 27.43 -25.29
N ALA A 56 -4.05 27.13 -25.14
CA ALA A 56 -4.53 26.12 -24.20
C ALA A 56 -4.51 24.75 -24.90
N LEU A 57 -3.51 23.94 -24.60
CA LEU A 57 -3.35 22.61 -25.18
C LEU A 57 -3.49 21.57 -24.06
N ASP A 58 -4.45 20.67 -24.20
CA ASP A 58 -4.71 19.63 -23.18
C ASP A 58 -3.90 18.36 -23.45
N ARG A 59 -3.99 17.84 -24.69
CA ARG A 59 -3.35 16.59 -25.11
C ARG A 59 -2.91 16.60 -26.58
N VAL A 60 -1.85 15.86 -26.89
CA VAL A 60 -1.50 15.45 -28.27
C VAL A 60 -1.48 13.92 -28.35
N GLU A 61 -2.10 13.35 -29.39
CA GLU A 61 -2.04 11.92 -29.71
C GLU A 61 -1.24 11.71 -30.99
N LEU A 62 -0.28 10.78 -30.96
CA LEU A 62 0.49 10.35 -32.11
C LEU A 62 0.11 8.90 -32.45
N LEU A 63 -0.33 8.66 -33.68
CA LEU A 63 -0.62 7.32 -34.22
C LEU A 63 0.49 6.92 -35.19
N SER A 64 1.23 5.86 -34.87
CA SER A 64 2.16 5.23 -35.79
C SER A 64 1.39 4.48 -36.87
N GLN A 65 1.44 4.95 -38.12
CA GLN A 65 0.76 4.29 -39.25
C GLN A 65 1.38 2.92 -39.61
N SER A 66 2.63 2.66 -39.18
CA SER A 66 3.33 1.41 -39.48
C SER A 66 3.17 0.33 -38.42
N SER A 67 3.06 0.69 -37.14
CA SER A 67 2.80 -0.25 -36.04
C SER A 67 1.35 -0.25 -35.56
N GLY A 68 0.56 0.77 -35.89
CA GLY A 68 -0.78 0.99 -35.34
C GLY A 68 -0.78 1.51 -33.89
N GLU A 69 0.40 1.70 -33.28
CA GLU A 69 0.52 2.13 -31.89
C GLU A 69 0.18 3.60 -31.70
N ARG A 70 -0.45 3.90 -30.56
CA ARG A 70 -0.82 5.26 -30.14
C ARG A 70 0.04 5.71 -28.98
N THR A 71 0.49 6.96 -29.01
CA THR A 71 1.29 7.59 -27.96
C THR A 71 0.64 8.91 -27.55
N TYR A 72 0.50 9.14 -26.25
CA TYR A 72 -0.25 10.27 -25.70
C TYR A 72 0.67 11.23 -24.95
N PHE A 73 0.50 12.53 -25.13
CA PHE A 73 1.26 13.59 -24.46
C PHE A 73 0.29 14.53 -23.76
N HIS A 74 0.52 14.83 -22.48
CA HIS A 74 -0.27 15.81 -21.72
C HIS A 74 0.51 17.12 -21.54
N PHE A 75 -0.19 18.25 -21.63
CA PHE A 75 0.39 19.58 -21.48
C PHE A 75 -0.24 20.39 -20.33
N GLY A 76 -1.50 20.12 -19.97
CA GLY A 76 -2.11 20.48 -18.68
C GLY A 76 -2.26 21.97 -18.35
N GLU A 77 -1.70 22.89 -19.14
CA GLU A 77 -1.66 24.32 -18.84
C GLU A 77 -1.86 25.21 -20.07
N THR A 78 -2.19 26.47 -19.79
CA THR A 78 -2.19 27.52 -20.82
C THR A 78 -0.75 27.92 -21.10
N LEU A 79 -0.27 27.62 -22.30
CA LEU A 79 1.10 27.85 -22.73
C LEU A 79 1.34 29.36 -22.95
N PRO A 80 2.20 30.03 -22.13
CA PRO A 80 2.54 31.43 -22.36
C PRO A 80 3.36 31.61 -23.63
N ALA A 81 3.17 32.71 -24.35
CA ALA A 81 3.95 33.04 -25.54
C ALA A 81 4.95 34.17 -25.25
N PRO A 82 6.18 34.14 -25.81
CA PRO A 82 6.79 33.04 -26.58
C PRO A 82 7.48 32.01 -25.65
N ALA A 83 7.10 30.74 -25.75
CA ALA A 83 7.79 29.65 -25.06
C ALA A 83 7.88 28.37 -25.91
N THR A 84 8.89 27.56 -25.59
CA THR A 84 9.09 26.22 -26.13
C THR A 84 8.72 25.23 -25.04
N PHE A 85 7.85 24.28 -25.36
CA PHE A 85 7.37 23.25 -24.44
C PHE A 85 7.85 21.89 -24.89
N THR A 86 8.29 21.08 -23.94
CA THR A 86 8.67 19.69 -24.19
C THR A 86 7.77 18.80 -23.35
N ALA A 87 6.99 17.93 -23.97
CA ALA A 87 6.20 16.91 -23.29
C ALA A 87 6.81 15.52 -23.52
N THR A 88 6.74 14.69 -22.50
CA THR A 88 7.05 13.26 -22.56
C THR A 88 5.75 12.45 -22.71
N PRO A 89 5.80 11.29 -23.37
CA PRO A 89 4.63 10.45 -23.51
C PRO A 89 4.18 9.90 -22.15
N LEU A 90 2.85 9.78 -21.97
CA LEU A 90 2.25 9.13 -20.80
C LEU A 90 2.61 7.64 -20.83
N ALA A 91 3.02 7.10 -19.68
CA ALA A 91 3.26 5.68 -19.51
C ALA A 91 1.95 4.89 -19.62
N MET A 92 2.01 3.63 -20.09
CA MET A 92 0.84 2.74 -20.03
C MET A 92 0.71 2.14 -18.64
N ALA A 93 -0.53 1.96 -18.20
CA ALA A 93 -0.90 1.39 -16.92
C ALA A 93 -2.13 0.49 -17.07
N ASP A 94 -2.20 -0.54 -16.23
CA ASP A 94 -3.35 -1.44 -16.17
C ASP A 94 -4.40 -0.92 -15.17
N TYR A 95 -5.65 -0.94 -15.60
CA TYR A 95 -6.82 -0.56 -14.82
C TYR A 95 -7.76 -1.76 -14.70
N GLU A 96 -8.09 -2.15 -13.47
CA GLU A 96 -9.13 -3.14 -13.21
C GLU A 96 -10.47 -2.40 -13.02
N VAL A 97 -11.39 -2.58 -13.96
CA VAL A 97 -12.72 -1.99 -13.98
C VAL A 97 -13.73 -3.03 -13.54
N THR A 98 -14.37 -2.79 -12.40
CA THR A 98 -15.41 -3.66 -11.83
C THR A 98 -16.77 -3.01 -11.96
N PHE A 99 -17.66 -3.62 -12.72
CA PHE A 99 -19.06 -3.22 -12.82
C PHE A 99 -19.88 -3.95 -11.75
N VAL A 100 -20.71 -3.21 -11.02
CA VAL A 100 -21.59 -3.79 -10.01
C VAL A 100 -23.04 -3.64 -10.47
N THR A 101 -23.66 -4.75 -10.87
CA THR A 101 -25.04 -4.76 -11.36
C THR A 101 -26.01 -4.78 -10.18
N SER A 102 -27.03 -3.91 -10.18
CA SER A 102 -27.98 -3.85 -9.08
C SER A 102 -28.82 -5.13 -8.95
N ASP A 103 -29.15 -5.51 -7.71
CA ASP A 103 -30.04 -6.63 -7.41
C ASP A 103 -31.53 -6.25 -7.58
N ILE A 104 -31.92 -5.92 -8.81
CA ILE A 104 -33.28 -5.53 -9.18
C ILE A 104 -33.90 -6.60 -10.09
N ARG A 105 -35.15 -6.97 -9.84
CA ARG A 105 -35.86 -7.98 -10.65
C ARG A 105 -35.94 -7.55 -12.12
N GLY A 106 -35.49 -8.42 -13.03
CA GLY A 106 -35.47 -8.16 -14.47
C GLY A 106 -34.23 -7.41 -14.96
N ASN A 107 -33.24 -7.19 -14.10
CA ASN A 107 -31.93 -6.66 -14.46
C ASN A 107 -31.00 -7.77 -14.98
N GLY A 108 -29.97 -7.41 -15.76
CA GLY A 108 -29.04 -8.32 -16.42
C GLY A 108 -28.95 -8.05 -17.93
N HIS A 109 -27.77 -8.23 -18.54
CA HIS A 109 -27.60 -8.20 -20.00
C HIS A 109 -26.38 -8.99 -20.46
N ASP A 110 -26.42 -9.48 -21.70
CA ASP A 110 -25.34 -10.29 -22.28
C ASP A 110 -24.44 -9.50 -23.24
N ALA A 111 -24.76 -8.23 -23.49
CA ALA A 111 -23.99 -7.38 -24.40
C ALA A 111 -22.68 -6.87 -23.76
N GLY A 112 -21.68 -6.54 -24.57
CA GLY A 112 -20.48 -5.84 -24.09
C GLY A 112 -20.80 -4.41 -23.64
N VAL A 113 -19.83 -3.77 -22.97
CA VAL A 113 -19.93 -2.37 -22.48
C VAL A 113 -18.78 -1.56 -23.05
N THR A 114 -19.06 -0.37 -23.57
CA THR A 114 -18.03 0.57 -24.04
C THR A 114 -17.83 1.66 -22.99
N ILE A 115 -16.58 1.92 -22.61
CA ILE A 115 -16.26 2.96 -21.62
C ILE A 115 -15.22 3.95 -22.11
N GLN A 116 -15.24 5.15 -21.54
CA GLN A 116 -14.13 6.11 -21.59
C GLN A 116 -13.81 6.61 -20.18
N VAL A 117 -12.56 6.46 -19.79
CA VAL A 117 -12.03 6.87 -18.48
C VAL A 117 -11.38 8.23 -18.64
N THR A 118 -11.79 9.21 -17.83
CA THR A 118 -11.22 10.56 -17.84
C THR A 118 -10.58 10.87 -16.49
N GLY A 119 -9.28 11.17 -16.50
CA GLY A 119 -8.52 11.64 -15.34
C GLY A 119 -7.91 13.02 -15.56
N LYS A 120 -7.10 13.45 -14.60
CA LYS A 120 -6.47 14.78 -14.59
C LYS A 120 -5.47 15.00 -15.74
N LEU A 121 -4.82 13.93 -16.22
CA LEU A 121 -3.77 14.01 -17.25
C LEU A 121 -4.29 13.69 -18.65
N ALA A 122 -5.36 12.91 -18.77
CA ALA A 122 -5.90 12.55 -20.08
C ALA A 122 -7.29 11.90 -19.96
N SER A 123 -7.93 11.76 -21.11
CA SER A 123 -9.04 10.81 -21.30
C SER A 123 -8.59 9.64 -22.16
N SER A 124 -9.07 8.44 -21.85
CA SER A 124 -8.87 7.26 -22.69
C SER A 124 -9.64 7.40 -24.01
N PRO A 125 -9.28 6.64 -25.05
CA PRO A 125 -10.23 6.34 -26.12
C PRO A 125 -11.45 5.58 -25.58
N MET A 126 -12.52 5.53 -26.37
CA MET A 126 -13.66 4.64 -26.10
C MET A 126 -13.21 3.19 -26.28
N SER A 127 -13.23 2.42 -25.21
CA SER A 127 -12.76 1.03 -25.16
C SER A 127 -13.95 0.09 -25.00
N HIS A 128 -14.11 -0.85 -25.92
CA HIS A 128 -15.15 -1.87 -25.83
C HIS A 128 -14.68 -3.06 -24.98
N ILE A 129 -15.47 -3.39 -23.97
CA ILE A 129 -15.29 -4.52 -23.07
C ILE A 129 -16.28 -5.60 -23.48
N ALA A 130 -15.76 -6.69 -24.05
CA ALA A 130 -16.56 -7.86 -24.34
C ALA A 130 -16.87 -8.62 -23.03
N PRO A 131 -18.02 -9.32 -22.95
CA PRO A 131 -18.32 -10.22 -21.83
C PRO A 131 -17.21 -11.25 -21.68
N SER A 132 -16.76 -11.50 -20.45
CA SER A 132 -15.69 -12.47 -20.18
C SER A 132 -16.22 -13.90 -20.12
N GLU A 133 -17.51 -14.08 -19.78
CA GLU A 133 -18.21 -15.35 -19.70
C GLU A 133 -19.65 -15.22 -20.22
N ALA A 134 -20.36 -16.35 -20.40
CA ALA A 134 -21.73 -16.38 -20.92
C ALA A 134 -22.78 -15.68 -20.03
N ASN A 135 -22.41 -15.26 -18.81
CA ASN A 135 -23.29 -14.65 -17.80
C ASN A 135 -22.64 -13.41 -17.14
N SER A 136 -21.84 -12.62 -17.86
CA SER A 136 -21.35 -11.34 -17.33
C SER A 136 -22.51 -10.33 -17.21
N PHE A 137 -22.41 -9.40 -16.25
CA PHE A 137 -23.37 -8.31 -16.00
C PHE A 137 -24.74 -8.76 -15.50
N GLU A 138 -24.80 -9.90 -14.83
CA GLU A 138 -26.03 -10.46 -14.26
C GLU A 138 -26.52 -9.74 -13.00
N ARG A 139 -27.81 -9.88 -12.72
CA ARG A 139 -28.45 -9.28 -11.53
C ARG A 139 -27.70 -9.61 -10.24
N GLY A 140 -27.25 -8.58 -9.53
CA GLY A 140 -26.58 -8.72 -8.24
C GLY A 140 -25.15 -9.26 -8.32
N HIS A 141 -24.59 -9.41 -9.52
CA HIS A 141 -23.22 -9.81 -9.75
C HIS A 141 -22.28 -8.60 -9.90
N SER A 142 -20.99 -8.86 -9.67
CA SER A 142 -19.90 -7.94 -9.96
C SER A 142 -18.96 -8.59 -10.95
N ASP A 143 -18.61 -7.86 -12.00
CA ASP A 143 -17.77 -8.36 -13.10
C ASP A 143 -16.57 -7.43 -13.30
N SER A 144 -15.36 -8.00 -13.29
CA SER A 144 -14.10 -7.26 -13.34
C SER A 144 -13.33 -7.53 -14.63
N PHE A 145 -12.79 -6.47 -15.23
CA PHE A 145 -12.06 -6.50 -16.49
C PHE A 145 -10.79 -5.67 -16.39
N VAL A 146 -9.69 -6.12 -16.99
CA VAL A 146 -8.42 -5.38 -17.00
C VAL A 146 -8.23 -4.69 -18.35
N LEU A 147 -7.94 -3.39 -18.32
CA LEU A 147 -7.65 -2.56 -19.48
C LEU A 147 -6.27 -1.91 -19.36
N SER A 148 -5.43 -2.06 -20.37
CA SER A 148 -4.17 -1.31 -20.47
C SER A 148 -4.44 0.02 -21.17
N LEU A 149 -4.31 1.13 -20.45
CA LEU A 149 -4.58 2.50 -20.92
C LEU A 149 -3.39 3.41 -20.55
N PRO A 150 -3.27 4.60 -21.16
CA PRO A 150 -2.35 5.62 -20.65
C PRO A 150 -2.61 5.94 -19.16
N ASP A 151 -1.58 6.32 -18.41
CA ASP A 151 -1.75 6.85 -17.06
C ASP A 151 -2.53 8.18 -17.15
N MET A 152 -3.80 8.14 -16.75
CA MET A 152 -4.73 9.27 -16.81
C MET A 152 -4.56 10.18 -15.59
N GLY A 153 -3.69 9.82 -14.64
CA GLY A 153 -3.62 10.43 -13.31
C GLY A 153 -4.92 10.22 -12.52
N PRO A 154 -5.11 10.97 -11.42
CA PRO A 154 -6.32 10.90 -10.61
C PRO A 154 -7.60 10.98 -11.46
N LEU A 155 -8.47 9.98 -11.31
CA LEU A 155 -9.66 9.83 -12.14
C LEU A 155 -10.78 10.79 -11.73
N ALA A 156 -11.43 11.42 -12.71
CA ALA A 156 -12.47 12.43 -12.51
C ALA A 156 -13.85 11.95 -12.96
N SER A 157 -13.96 11.33 -14.13
CA SER A 157 -15.24 10.83 -14.66
C SER A 157 -15.08 9.56 -15.49
N LEU A 158 -16.19 8.85 -15.65
CA LEU A 158 -16.29 7.62 -16.44
C LEU A 158 -17.54 7.68 -17.31
N ALA A 159 -17.38 7.64 -18.62
CA ALA A 159 -18.48 7.49 -19.56
C ALA A 159 -18.75 6.00 -19.82
N VAL A 160 -20.02 5.59 -19.79
CA VAL A 160 -20.48 4.22 -20.00
C VAL A 160 -21.56 4.19 -21.09
N VAL A 161 -21.41 3.26 -22.04
CA VAL A 161 -22.35 3.03 -23.14
C VAL A 161 -22.56 1.53 -23.29
N LEU A 162 -23.80 1.09 -23.45
CA LEU A 162 -24.08 -0.31 -23.79
C LEU A 162 -23.58 -0.62 -25.21
N GLY A 163 -23.06 -1.83 -25.40
CA GLY A 163 -22.59 -2.30 -26.70
C GLY A 163 -23.71 -2.35 -27.74
N PRO A 164 -23.37 -2.38 -29.04
CA PRO A 164 -24.35 -2.37 -30.13
C PRO A 164 -25.28 -3.59 -30.13
N GLU A 165 -24.87 -4.68 -29.48
CA GLU A 165 -25.63 -5.93 -29.33
C GLU A 165 -26.70 -5.86 -28.22
N ALA A 166 -26.77 -4.75 -27.46
CA ALA A 166 -27.68 -4.62 -26.33
C ALA A 166 -29.13 -4.42 -26.79
N HIS A 167 -30.04 -5.25 -26.27
CA HIS A 167 -31.47 -5.21 -26.59
C HIS A 167 -32.37 -4.84 -25.39
N SER A 168 -31.78 -4.67 -24.21
CA SER A 168 -32.46 -4.30 -22.96
C SER A 168 -31.68 -3.22 -22.22
N GLN A 169 -32.39 -2.48 -21.36
CA GLN A 169 -31.76 -1.54 -20.43
C GLN A 169 -31.03 -2.31 -19.32
N TRP A 170 -29.98 -1.72 -18.77
CA TRP A 170 -29.20 -2.29 -17.66
C TRP A 170 -29.15 -1.32 -16.49
N HIS A 171 -29.53 -1.78 -15.30
CA HIS A 171 -29.42 -0.97 -14.09
C HIS A 171 -28.07 -1.22 -13.42
N LEU A 172 -27.19 -0.22 -13.55
CA LEU A 172 -25.85 -0.23 -12.98
C LEU A 172 -25.88 0.44 -11.60
N ASP A 173 -25.41 -0.25 -10.56
CA ASP A 173 -25.28 0.34 -9.22
C ASP A 173 -24.11 1.34 -9.20
N ARG A 174 -22.92 0.85 -9.53
CA ARG A 174 -21.69 1.64 -9.59
C ARG A 174 -20.63 0.94 -10.42
N VAL A 175 -19.58 1.69 -10.75
CA VAL A 175 -18.33 1.15 -11.29
C VAL A 175 -17.19 1.46 -10.32
N GLU A 176 -16.34 0.48 -10.07
CA GLU A 176 -15.11 0.65 -9.30
C GLU A 176 -13.91 0.49 -10.25
N VAL A 177 -13.04 1.49 -10.30
CA VAL A 177 -11.85 1.48 -11.17
C VAL A 177 -10.60 1.51 -10.30
N LEU A 178 -9.84 0.42 -10.30
CA LEU A 178 -8.56 0.29 -9.63
C LEU A 178 -7.42 0.57 -10.61
N HIS A 179 -6.63 1.61 -10.36
CA HIS A 179 -5.35 1.80 -11.03
C HIS A 179 -4.31 0.85 -10.42
N GLN A 180 -4.00 -0.25 -11.13
CA GLN A 180 -3.21 -1.34 -10.57
C GLN A 180 -1.79 -0.95 -10.16
N PRO A 181 -1.09 0.00 -10.80
CA PRO A 181 0.23 0.42 -10.33
C PRO A 181 0.22 1.19 -9.00
N SER A 182 -0.81 2.02 -8.75
CA SER A 182 -0.88 2.83 -7.52
C SER A 182 -1.62 2.14 -6.38
N GLY A 183 -2.50 1.18 -6.68
CA GLY A 183 -3.37 0.57 -5.69
C GLY A 183 -4.56 1.43 -5.28
N LEU A 184 -4.80 2.55 -6.00
CA LEU A 184 -5.90 3.45 -5.72
C LEU A 184 -7.15 3.03 -6.52
N GLN A 185 -8.24 2.82 -5.79
CA GLN A 185 -9.54 2.48 -6.35
C GLN A 185 -10.50 3.66 -6.26
N THR A 186 -10.97 4.13 -7.40
CA THR A 186 -11.98 5.20 -7.50
C THR A 186 -13.37 4.60 -7.72
N THR A 187 -14.37 5.10 -6.99
CA THR A 187 -15.76 4.66 -7.11
C THR A 187 -16.60 5.68 -7.87
N PHE A 188 -17.35 5.19 -8.86
CA PHE A 188 -18.26 5.94 -9.72
C PHE A 188 -19.70 5.44 -9.48
N PRO A 189 -20.47 6.05 -8.56
CA PRO A 189 -21.87 5.68 -8.35
C PRO A 189 -22.71 6.00 -9.59
N CYS A 190 -23.64 5.10 -9.93
CA CYS A 190 -24.59 5.28 -11.02
C CYS A 190 -26.02 5.24 -10.51
N GLY A 191 -26.47 4.10 -9.98
CA GLY A 191 -27.81 3.89 -9.43
C GLY A 191 -28.93 4.15 -10.44
N ALA A 192 -28.70 3.88 -11.73
CA ALA A 192 -29.64 4.23 -12.80
C ALA A 192 -29.66 3.18 -13.93
N TRP A 193 -30.76 3.19 -14.71
CA TRP A 193 -30.88 2.43 -15.95
C TRP A 193 -30.11 3.09 -17.09
N ILE A 194 -29.28 2.33 -17.78
CA ILE A 194 -28.60 2.72 -19.02
C ILE A 194 -29.40 2.16 -20.19
N ASP A 195 -29.80 3.03 -21.11
CA ASP A 195 -30.60 2.68 -22.28
C ASP A 195 -29.70 2.47 -23.51
N PRO A 196 -29.79 1.32 -24.22
CA PRO A 196 -29.03 1.11 -25.45
C PRO A 196 -29.41 2.09 -26.58
N ALA A 197 -30.60 2.69 -26.53
CA ALA A 197 -31.04 3.71 -27.48
C ALA A 197 -30.62 5.15 -27.08
N ALA A 198 -29.87 5.34 -26.00
CA ALA A 198 -29.43 6.66 -25.56
C ALA A 198 -28.46 7.30 -26.58
N ALA A 199 -28.72 8.55 -26.95
CA ALA A 199 -27.90 9.30 -27.92
C ALA A 199 -26.57 9.81 -27.33
N GLN A 200 -26.40 9.77 -26.01
CA GLN A 200 -25.21 10.24 -25.30
C GLN A 200 -24.79 9.21 -24.25
N PRO A 201 -23.48 9.08 -23.96
CA PRO A 201 -23.00 8.22 -22.90
C PRO A 201 -23.54 8.61 -21.53
N MET A 202 -23.71 7.62 -20.66
CA MET A 202 -23.93 7.85 -19.22
C MET A 202 -22.60 8.28 -18.60
N VAL A 203 -22.50 9.54 -18.16
CA VAL A 203 -21.28 10.07 -17.54
C VAL A 203 -21.38 10.03 -16.02
N LEU A 204 -20.55 9.21 -15.39
CA LEU A 204 -20.46 9.03 -13.95
C LEU A 204 -19.33 9.91 -13.40
N GLN A 205 -19.57 10.57 -12.26
CA GLN A 205 -18.56 11.37 -11.57
C GLN A 205 -17.88 10.56 -10.47
N ALA A 206 -16.59 10.78 -10.26
CA ALA A 206 -15.86 10.15 -9.16
C ALA A 206 -16.43 10.63 -7.81
N ALA A 207 -16.85 9.68 -6.96
CA ALA A 207 -17.35 10.00 -5.61
C ALA A 207 -16.23 9.99 -4.55
N GLY A 208 -15.20 9.17 -4.76
CA GLY A 208 -14.07 9.07 -3.85
C GLY A 208 -13.09 7.98 -4.27
N THR A 209 -11.87 8.10 -3.75
CA THR A 209 -10.76 7.17 -4.01
C THR A 209 -10.26 6.62 -2.67
N ARG A 210 -9.96 5.32 -2.64
CA ARG A 210 -9.36 4.66 -1.48
C ARG A 210 -8.12 3.87 -1.89
N GLN A 211 -7.13 3.76 -1.00
CA GLN A 211 -6.01 2.85 -1.18
C GLN A 211 -6.46 1.43 -0.82
N VAL A 212 -6.38 0.50 -1.77
CA VAL A 212 -6.79 -0.91 -1.56
C VAL A 212 -5.62 -1.86 -1.44
N TYR A 213 -4.43 -1.45 -1.87
CA TYR A 213 -3.24 -2.24 -1.65
C TYR A 213 -2.77 -2.10 -0.21
N GLN A 214 -2.49 -3.25 0.38
CA GLN A 214 -1.90 -3.41 1.69
C GLN A 214 -0.40 -3.61 1.52
N GLU A 215 0.35 -3.21 2.52
CA GLU A 215 1.79 -3.45 2.53
C GLU A 215 2.07 -4.93 2.83
N TYR A 216 3.04 -5.47 2.11
CA TYR A 216 3.62 -6.77 2.33
C TYR A 216 5.10 -6.57 2.65
N GLU A 217 5.53 -7.17 3.76
CA GLU A 217 6.95 -7.36 4.04
C GLU A 217 7.41 -8.63 3.33
N VAL A 218 8.45 -8.48 2.51
CA VAL A 218 9.06 -9.56 1.76
C VAL A 218 10.51 -9.71 2.20
N VAL A 219 10.81 -10.81 2.89
CA VAL A 219 12.17 -11.13 3.32
C VAL A 219 12.79 -12.14 2.35
N VAL A 220 13.86 -11.74 1.69
CA VAL A 220 14.56 -12.54 0.71
C VAL A 220 15.93 -12.95 1.21
N HIS A 221 16.24 -14.24 1.13
CA HIS A 221 17.55 -14.78 1.45
C HIS A 221 18.30 -15.18 0.18
N THR A 222 19.49 -14.61 -0.04
CA THR A 222 20.40 -15.03 -1.10
C THR A 222 21.34 -16.13 -0.58
N ALA A 223 21.61 -17.15 -1.39
CA ALA A 223 22.47 -18.27 -1.00
C ALA A 223 23.91 -17.82 -0.70
N ALA A 224 24.63 -18.60 0.11
CA ALA A 224 26.01 -18.32 0.51
C ALA A 224 27.07 -18.85 -0.48
N ALA A 225 26.66 -19.48 -1.59
CA ALA A 225 27.60 -19.98 -2.59
C ALA A 225 28.26 -18.82 -3.38
N ALA A 226 29.48 -19.02 -3.86
CA ALA A 226 30.09 -18.09 -4.81
C ALA A 226 29.16 -17.87 -6.02
N ASP A 227 29.16 -16.65 -6.57
CA ASP A 227 28.32 -16.23 -7.70
C ASP A 227 26.79 -16.26 -7.44
N SER A 228 26.37 -16.28 -6.16
CA SER A 228 24.94 -16.23 -5.82
C SER A 228 24.34 -14.82 -5.87
N ALA A 229 25.16 -13.78 -5.99
CA ALA A 229 24.72 -12.39 -5.98
C ALA A 229 24.09 -11.96 -7.31
N PHE A 230 23.30 -10.90 -7.26
CA PHE A 230 22.72 -10.27 -8.46
C PHE A 230 22.79 -8.75 -8.36
N ASP A 231 23.01 -8.09 -9.50
CA ASP A 231 23.17 -6.63 -9.60
C ASP A 231 22.13 -5.95 -10.52
N GLY A 232 21.13 -6.70 -10.98
CA GLY A 232 19.99 -6.20 -11.75
C GLY A 232 18.72 -6.02 -10.90
N ASN A 233 17.61 -5.68 -11.54
CA ASN A 233 16.31 -5.56 -10.88
C ASN A 233 15.69 -6.93 -10.64
N VAL A 234 15.18 -7.14 -9.42
CA VAL A 234 14.46 -8.34 -9.03
C VAL A 234 12.98 -8.00 -8.87
N THR A 235 12.12 -8.86 -9.40
CA THR A 235 10.66 -8.71 -9.36
C THR A 235 10.00 -9.91 -8.70
N LEU A 236 8.80 -9.70 -8.16
CA LEU A 236 7.99 -10.69 -7.46
C LEU A 236 6.55 -10.64 -7.98
N ARG A 237 5.95 -11.82 -8.12
CA ARG A 237 4.51 -11.98 -8.32
C ARG A 237 3.96 -12.97 -7.30
N LEU A 238 2.82 -12.64 -6.72
CA LEU A 238 2.14 -13.43 -5.70
C LEU A 238 0.79 -13.92 -6.23
N GLU A 239 0.36 -15.11 -5.82
CA GLU A 239 -1.00 -15.63 -6.08
C GLU A 239 -1.60 -16.13 -4.77
N GLY A 240 -2.76 -15.58 -4.42
CA GLY A 240 -3.56 -16.02 -3.27
C GLY A 240 -4.28 -17.34 -3.52
N ALA A 241 -4.80 -17.95 -2.46
CA ALA A 241 -5.56 -19.21 -2.54
C ALA A 241 -6.82 -19.13 -3.42
N SER A 242 -7.36 -17.93 -3.64
CA SER A 242 -8.48 -17.68 -4.56
C SER A 242 -8.07 -17.68 -6.05
N GLY A 243 -6.78 -17.77 -6.35
CA GLY A 243 -6.22 -17.61 -7.70
C GLY A 243 -5.99 -16.16 -8.12
N ARG A 244 -6.39 -15.17 -7.31
CA ARG A 244 -6.08 -13.75 -7.57
C ARG A 244 -4.57 -13.53 -7.50
N LYS A 245 -4.02 -12.80 -8.47
CA LYS A 245 -2.60 -12.48 -8.56
C LYS A 245 -2.33 -11.03 -8.21
N SER A 246 -1.15 -10.75 -7.67
CA SER A 246 -0.63 -9.38 -7.59
C SER A 246 -0.23 -8.88 -8.98
N GLN A 247 -0.14 -7.55 -9.10
CA GLN A 247 0.68 -6.92 -10.13
C GLN A 247 2.16 -7.32 -9.99
N LEU A 248 3.00 -6.97 -10.97
CA LEU A 248 4.44 -7.22 -10.87
C LEU A 248 5.06 -6.28 -9.83
N LEU A 249 5.59 -6.84 -8.75
CA LEU A 249 6.19 -6.09 -7.64
C LEU A 249 7.69 -5.97 -7.90
N LEU A 250 8.26 -4.77 -7.76
CA LEU A 250 9.72 -4.57 -7.82
C LEU A 250 10.30 -4.72 -6.41
N LEU A 251 11.17 -5.72 -6.21
CA LEU A 251 11.88 -5.89 -4.94
C LEU A 251 13.12 -5.00 -4.82
N GLY A 252 13.60 -4.45 -5.95
CA GLY A 252 14.70 -3.49 -5.99
C GLY A 252 15.82 -3.91 -6.95
N LYS A 253 16.84 -3.06 -7.02
CA LYS A 253 18.05 -3.32 -7.81
C LYS A 253 19.16 -3.85 -6.92
N GLY A 254 19.68 -5.03 -7.25
CA GLY A 254 20.82 -5.61 -6.57
C GLY A 254 22.13 -4.85 -6.85
N GLY A 255 23.15 -5.13 -6.06
CA GLY A 255 24.51 -4.61 -6.28
C GLY A 255 25.20 -4.19 -4.99
N ALA A 256 26.53 -4.03 -5.05
CA ALA A 256 27.33 -3.61 -3.89
C ALA A 256 26.89 -2.22 -3.38
N ASP A 257 26.55 -1.32 -4.29
CA ASP A 257 26.11 0.05 -3.96
C ASP A 257 24.78 0.10 -3.22
N THR A 258 23.88 -0.85 -3.50
CA THR A 258 22.56 -0.93 -2.85
C THR A 258 22.56 -1.86 -1.63
N GLY A 259 23.56 -2.74 -1.51
CA GLY A 259 23.62 -3.80 -0.50
C GLY A 259 22.57 -4.90 -0.69
N LEU A 260 21.78 -4.84 -1.77
CA LEU A 260 20.72 -5.81 -2.05
C LEU A 260 21.23 -7.01 -2.84
N PHE A 261 20.68 -8.17 -2.53
CA PHE A 261 20.85 -9.44 -3.22
C PHE A 261 22.32 -9.87 -3.36
N GLN A 262 23.15 -9.54 -2.37
CA GLN A 262 24.55 -9.96 -2.28
C GLN A 262 24.67 -11.40 -1.77
N VAL A 263 25.84 -12.03 -1.95
CA VAL A 263 26.09 -13.39 -1.44
C VAL A 263 25.81 -13.45 0.07
N ALA A 264 25.08 -14.48 0.51
CA ALA A 264 24.66 -14.69 1.90
C ALA A 264 23.83 -13.55 2.54
N SER A 265 23.29 -12.63 1.72
CA SER A 265 22.47 -11.53 2.23
C SER A 265 21.06 -11.98 2.63
N VAL A 266 20.51 -11.26 3.60
CA VAL A 266 19.08 -11.25 3.93
C VAL A 266 18.59 -9.84 3.73
N ASN A 267 17.65 -9.65 2.81
CA ASN A 267 17.11 -8.34 2.47
C ASN A 267 15.61 -8.33 2.73
N THR A 268 15.15 -7.38 3.54
CA THR A 268 13.74 -7.09 3.73
C THR A 268 13.32 -5.98 2.79
N VAL A 269 12.25 -6.20 2.05
CA VAL A 269 11.68 -5.25 1.10
C VAL A 269 10.20 -5.12 1.36
N HIS A 270 9.70 -3.88 1.35
CA HIS A 270 8.26 -3.60 1.46
C HIS A 270 7.69 -3.38 0.06
N VAL A 271 6.60 -4.05 -0.23
CA VAL A 271 5.85 -3.93 -1.49
C VAL A 271 4.37 -3.80 -1.19
N SER A 272 3.59 -3.20 -2.08
CA SER A 272 2.13 -3.06 -1.86
C SER A 272 1.37 -3.90 -2.87
N ALA A 273 0.37 -4.66 -2.44
CA ALA A 273 -0.52 -5.43 -3.32
C ALA A 273 -1.91 -5.55 -2.69
N ALA A 274 -2.91 -5.98 -3.46
CA ALA A 274 -4.22 -6.30 -2.88
C ALA A 274 -4.09 -7.38 -1.79
N ASP A 275 -5.05 -7.44 -0.86
CA ASP A 275 -5.11 -8.58 0.06
C ASP A 275 -5.38 -9.87 -0.73
N LEU A 276 -4.41 -10.77 -0.72
CA LEU A 276 -4.47 -12.06 -1.39
C LEU A 276 -4.84 -13.19 -0.40
N GLY A 277 -4.99 -12.87 0.88
CA GLY A 277 -5.08 -13.86 1.95
C GLY A 277 -3.82 -14.74 1.99
N HIS A 278 -4.01 -16.01 2.36
CA HIS A 278 -2.91 -16.99 2.27
C HIS A 278 -2.49 -17.23 0.82
N LEU A 279 -1.19 -17.16 0.60
CA LEU A 279 -0.55 -17.29 -0.69
C LEU A 279 -0.39 -18.76 -1.08
N ALA A 280 -0.88 -19.09 -2.26
CA ALA A 280 -0.72 -20.41 -2.84
C ALA A 280 0.62 -20.53 -3.59
N LYS A 281 1.06 -19.45 -4.27
CA LYS A 281 2.24 -19.46 -5.14
C LYS A 281 2.94 -18.09 -5.10
N ALA A 282 4.24 -18.13 -5.38
CA ALA A 282 5.07 -16.95 -5.58
C ALA A 282 6.07 -17.21 -6.71
N TRP A 283 6.38 -16.19 -7.51
CA TRP A 283 7.38 -16.24 -8.57
C TRP A 283 8.36 -15.09 -8.46
N LEU A 284 9.64 -15.36 -8.70
CA LEU A 284 10.69 -14.35 -8.81
C LEU A 284 11.11 -14.18 -10.28
N GLY A 285 11.29 -12.94 -10.70
CA GLY A 285 11.78 -12.58 -12.03
C GLY A 285 13.02 -11.69 -11.97
N LEU A 286 13.90 -11.84 -12.95
CA LEU A 286 15.16 -11.09 -13.07
C LEU A 286 15.13 -10.22 -14.34
N GLN A 287 15.51 -8.96 -14.23
CA GLN A 287 15.65 -8.07 -15.39
C GLN A 287 17.13 -7.83 -15.73
N ASN A 288 17.44 -7.72 -17.02
CA ASN A 288 18.79 -7.46 -17.52
C ASN A 288 19.19 -5.98 -17.39
N THR A 289 19.27 -5.49 -16.16
CA THR A 289 19.63 -4.09 -15.82
C THR A 289 20.96 -3.98 -15.05
N GLY A 290 21.63 -5.12 -14.85
CA GLY A 290 22.95 -5.27 -14.24
C GLY A 290 23.91 -6.05 -15.16
N SER A 291 25.09 -6.41 -14.64
CA SER A 291 26.10 -7.21 -15.33
C SER A 291 25.98 -8.72 -15.07
N SER A 292 25.25 -9.10 -14.02
CA SER A 292 25.03 -10.48 -13.61
C SER A 292 23.93 -11.12 -14.46
N SER A 293 24.16 -12.37 -14.89
CA SER A 293 23.19 -13.13 -15.69
C SER A 293 22.28 -14.03 -14.86
N SER A 294 22.59 -14.22 -13.57
CA SER A 294 21.92 -15.18 -12.71
C SER A 294 21.90 -14.76 -11.25
N TRP A 295 21.01 -15.38 -10.48
CA TRP A 295 20.84 -15.14 -9.04
C TRP A 295 20.43 -16.43 -8.34
N ARG A 296 20.85 -16.61 -7.08
CA ARG A 296 20.46 -17.78 -6.28
C ARG A 296 19.71 -17.39 -5.00
N PRO A 297 18.39 -17.12 -5.06
CA PRO A 297 17.60 -17.00 -3.85
C PRO A 297 17.40 -18.38 -3.24
N SER A 298 17.32 -18.44 -1.92
CA SER A 298 17.18 -19.69 -1.15
C SER A 298 15.84 -19.77 -0.41
N LYS A 299 15.33 -18.63 0.06
CA LYS A 299 14.12 -18.54 0.87
C LYS A 299 13.45 -17.18 0.65
N LEU A 300 12.13 -17.20 0.57
CA LEU A 300 11.26 -16.04 0.50
C LEU A 300 10.22 -16.13 1.61
N GLN A 301 10.10 -15.11 2.43
CA GLN A 301 9.04 -14.96 3.44
C GLN A 301 8.17 -13.79 3.01
N VAL A 302 6.86 -13.97 3.07
CA VAL A 302 5.91 -12.95 2.64
C VAL A 302 4.85 -12.80 3.73
N THR A 303 4.79 -11.60 4.30
CA THR A 303 3.81 -11.24 5.32
C THR A 303 2.97 -10.09 4.80
N ASN A 304 1.66 -10.25 4.73
CA ASN A 304 0.76 -9.09 4.63
C ASN A 304 0.78 -8.40 6.00
N THR A 305 1.33 -7.19 6.08
CA THR A 305 1.53 -6.50 7.36
C THR A 305 0.23 -5.97 7.96
N VAL A 306 -0.85 -5.92 7.16
CA VAL A 306 -2.17 -5.45 7.58
C VAL A 306 -3.05 -6.60 8.07
N SER A 307 -3.18 -7.68 7.28
CA SER A 307 -4.01 -8.83 7.65
C SER A 307 -3.30 -9.83 8.57
N GLY A 308 -1.96 -9.76 8.63
CA GLY A 308 -1.11 -10.70 9.36
C GLY A 308 -0.94 -12.05 8.66
N THR A 309 -1.45 -12.23 7.43
CA THR A 309 -1.28 -13.49 6.70
C THR A 309 0.18 -13.67 6.30
N TYR A 310 0.73 -14.84 6.64
CA TYR A 310 2.12 -15.20 6.40
C TYR A 310 2.24 -16.44 5.52
N ASP A 311 3.18 -16.42 4.59
CA ASP A 311 3.57 -17.57 3.80
C ASP A 311 5.08 -17.63 3.54
N LEU A 312 5.60 -18.87 3.49
CA LEU A 312 7.01 -19.18 3.31
C LEU A 312 7.23 -19.97 2.02
N PHE A 313 8.27 -19.62 1.28
CA PHE A 313 8.68 -20.31 0.06
C PHE A 313 10.19 -20.57 0.07
N LEU A 314 10.62 -21.68 -0.53
CA LEU A 314 12.01 -22.06 -0.72
C LEU A 314 12.34 -22.17 -2.20
N ASN A 315 13.63 -22.01 -2.50
CA ASN A 315 14.19 -22.25 -3.81
C ASN A 315 15.56 -22.92 -3.68
N SER A 316 15.79 -23.98 -4.44
CA SER A 316 17.09 -24.66 -4.51
C SER A 316 17.92 -24.26 -5.73
N ASP A 317 17.31 -23.58 -6.71
CA ASP A 317 17.83 -23.52 -8.07
C ASP A 317 18.38 -22.14 -8.45
N MET A 318 19.22 -22.10 -9.49
CA MET A 318 19.69 -20.84 -10.07
C MET A 318 18.60 -20.21 -10.94
N LEU A 319 18.32 -18.94 -10.71
CA LEU A 319 17.49 -18.10 -11.56
C LEU A 319 18.36 -17.44 -12.65
N TRP A 320 17.81 -17.29 -13.84
CA TRP A 320 18.47 -16.65 -14.97
C TRP A 320 17.60 -15.54 -15.54
N TYR A 321 18.18 -14.42 -15.96
CA TYR A 321 17.41 -13.26 -16.46
C TYR A 321 16.56 -13.56 -17.70
N HIS A 322 16.93 -14.59 -18.47
CA HIS A 322 16.20 -15.00 -19.66
C HIS A 322 15.13 -16.07 -19.40
N SER A 323 14.98 -16.55 -18.16
CA SER A 323 14.01 -17.61 -17.81
C SER A 323 12.60 -17.09 -17.51
N GLY A 324 12.40 -15.77 -17.55
CA GLY A 324 11.14 -15.16 -17.11
C GLY A 324 10.92 -15.28 -15.60
N GLU A 325 9.67 -15.39 -15.19
CA GLU A 325 9.27 -15.60 -13.79
C GLU A 325 9.39 -17.08 -13.40
N VAL A 326 10.14 -17.38 -12.34
CA VAL A 326 10.35 -18.75 -11.84
C VAL A 326 9.60 -18.94 -10.54
N GLY A 327 8.78 -19.99 -10.50
CA GLY A 327 7.95 -20.32 -9.34
C GLY A 327 8.80 -20.89 -8.19
N LEU A 328 8.48 -20.47 -6.97
CA LEU A 328 9.11 -20.97 -5.76
C LEU A 328 8.29 -22.11 -5.14
N GLN A 329 8.96 -22.99 -4.40
CA GLN A 329 8.30 -24.06 -3.69
C GLN A 329 7.74 -23.55 -2.36
N ARG A 330 6.41 -23.53 -2.21
CA ARG A 330 5.78 -23.18 -0.93
C ARG A 330 6.18 -24.20 0.16
N VAL A 331 6.55 -23.70 1.33
CA VAL A 331 6.83 -24.51 2.52
C VAL A 331 5.54 -24.77 3.27
N THR A 332 5.36 -26.02 3.65
CA THR A 332 4.15 -26.52 4.31
C THR A 332 4.44 -27.28 5.60
N GLN A 333 5.65 -27.17 6.19
CA GLN A 333 6.14 -28.03 7.30
C GLN A 333 6.30 -27.36 8.68
N THR A 334 6.05 -28.15 9.73
CA THR A 334 5.91 -27.87 11.17
C THR A 334 7.24 -27.93 11.95
N GLN A 335 7.29 -27.36 13.17
CA GLN A 335 8.38 -27.49 14.16
C GLN A 335 7.92 -28.25 15.42
N SER A 336 8.87 -28.74 16.22
CA SER A 336 8.52 -29.25 17.56
C SER A 336 8.14 -28.08 18.48
N VAL A 337 7.08 -28.25 19.26
CA VAL A 337 6.67 -27.32 20.30
C VAL A 337 6.51 -28.11 21.59
N GLY A 338 7.34 -27.78 22.58
CA GLY A 338 7.25 -28.32 23.92
C GLY A 338 6.09 -27.66 24.66
N VAL A 339 5.21 -28.46 25.25
CA VAL A 339 4.04 -28.01 26.00
C VAL A 339 4.06 -28.67 27.37
N TYR A 340 4.24 -27.85 28.41
CA TYR A 340 4.01 -28.25 29.79
C TYR A 340 2.60 -27.85 30.22
N VAL A 341 1.86 -28.77 30.84
CA VAL A 341 0.52 -28.58 31.39
C VAL A 341 0.60 -28.79 32.89
N TYR A 342 0.33 -27.74 33.67
CA TYR A 342 0.32 -27.79 35.12
C TYR A 342 -1.11 -27.89 35.62
N MET A 343 -1.35 -28.87 36.47
CA MET A 343 -2.64 -29.17 37.06
C MET A 343 -2.76 -28.48 38.42
N GLY A 344 -3.89 -27.82 38.67
CA GLY A 344 -4.23 -27.25 39.97
C GLY A 344 -4.88 -28.28 40.88
N SER A 345 -5.19 -27.85 42.10
CA SER A 345 -5.91 -28.66 43.09
C SER A 345 -7.32 -29.06 42.60
N GLY A 346 -7.73 -30.30 42.87
CA GLY A 346 -9.04 -30.81 42.47
C GLY A 346 -9.11 -32.34 42.40
N PRO A 347 -10.14 -32.90 41.75
CA PRO A 347 -10.20 -34.32 41.41
C PRO A 347 -9.39 -34.64 40.14
N THR A 348 -8.80 -35.84 40.09
CA THR A 348 -8.15 -36.36 38.87
C THR A 348 -9.14 -36.34 37.70
N PHE A 349 -8.69 -35.84 36.55
CA PHE A 349 -9.49 -35.82 35.33
C PHE A 349 -9.06 -36.96 34.39
N GLU A 350 -10.02 -37.73 33.89
CA GLU A 350 -9.80 -38.79 32.90
C GLU A 350 -10.49 -38.38 31.60
N GLY A 351 -9.69 -38.00 30.59
CA GLY A 351 -10.23 -37.46 29.35
C GLY A 351 -9.17 -36.88 28.42
N ASP A 352 -9.63 -36.45 27.24
CA ASP A 352 -8.79 -35.88 26.19
C ASP A 352 -8.69 -34.36 26.39
N VAL A 353 -7.50 -33.79 26.21
CA VAL A 353 -7.26 -32.34 26.26
C VAL A 353 -6.68 -31.89 24.93
N TYR A 354 -7.21 -30.81 24.39
CA TYR A 354 -6.86 -30.25 23.10
C TYR A 354 -6.33 -28.83 23.26
N LEU A 355 -5.36 -28.45 22.43
CA LEU A 355 -4.66 -27.18 22.44
C LEU A 355 -4.55 -26.60 21.03
N THR A 356 -4.93 -25.34 20.87
CA THR A 356 -4.62 -24.54 19.68
C THR A 356 -3.80 -23.32 20.11
N LEU A 357 -2.67 -23.08 19.45
CA LEU A 357 -1.80 -21.94 19.73
C LEU A 357 -2.12 -20.80 18.78
N TYR A 358 -2.19 -19.59 19.32
CA TYR A 358 -2.35 -18.36 18.54
C TYR A 358 -1.18 -17.44 18.85
N GLY A 359 -0.61 -16.85 17.81
CA GLY A 359 0.45 -15.86 17.93
C GLY A 359 0.35 -14.78 16.85
N SER A 360 1.34 -13.90 16.83
CA SER A 360 1.39 -12.74 15.93
C SER A 360 1.38 -13.10 14.45
N GLU A 361 1.77 -14.32 14.07
CA GLU A 361 1.83 -14.79 12.68
C GLU A 361 0.73 -15.82 12.37
N GLY A 362 -0.33 -15.87 13.20
CA GLY A 362 -1.52 -16.68 12.96
C GLY A 362 -1.78 -17.72 14.05
N ARG A 363 -2.23 -18.91 13.66
CA ARG A 363 -2.60 -19.98 14.60
C ARG A 363 -2.21 -21.35 14.10
N THR A 364 -2.02 -22.27 15.03
CA THR A 364 -1.82 -23.69 14.72
C THR A 364 -3.17 -24.37 14.46
N GLU A 365 -3.12 -25.63 14.06
CA GLU A 365 -4.26 -26.56 14.15
C GLU A 365 -4.58 -26.93 15.62
N GLU A 366 -5.68 -27.66 15.84
CA GLU A 366 -6.02 -28.20 17.17
C GLU A 366 -5.22 -29.48 17.42
N HIS A 367 -4.34 -29.44 18.42
CA HIS A 367 -3.49 -30.56 18.81
C HIS A 367 -4.09 -31.27 20.01
N ILE A 368 -4.23 -32.59 19.94
CA ILE A 368 -4.58 -33.41 21.09
C ILE A 368 -3.32 -33.69 21.93
N LEU A 369 -3.39 -33.44 23.24
CA LEU A 369 -2.28 -33.63 24.17
C LEU A 369 -2.29 -35.08 24.68
N GLN A 370 -1.63 -35.95 23.92
CA GLN A 370 -1.56 -37.39 24.19
C GLN A 370 -0.12 -37.90 24.17
N ARG A 371 0.11 -39.01 24.88
CA ARG A 371 1.35 -39.76 24.82
C ARG A 371 1.07 -41.15 24.26
N TRP A 372 1.74 -41.51 23.17
CA TRP A 372 1.58 -42.80 22.48
C TRP A 372 0.12 -43.17 22.12
N GLY A 373 -0.69 -42.17 21.75
CA GLY A 373 -2.10 -42.38 21.35
C GLY A 373 -3.07 -42.62 22.52
N SER A 374 -2.64 -42.38 23.75
CA SER A 374 -3.49 -42.44 24.95
C SER A 374 -3.47 -41.12 25.71
N SER A 375 -4.64 -40.72 26.19
CA SER A 375 -4.76 -39.55 27.07
C SER A 375 -4.33 -39.90 28.48
N PRO A 376 -3.56 -39.04 29.14
CA PRO A 376 -3.10 -39.31 30.49
C PRO A 376 -4.25 -39.23 31.50
N MET A 377 -4.05 -39.85 32.66
CA MET A 377 -4.84 -39.55 33.85
C MET A 377 -4.30 -38.25 34.45
N TRP A 378 -5.02 -37.15 34.27
CA TRP A 378 -4.58 -35.82 34.68
C TRP A 378 -4.67 -35.67 36.20
N ASN A 379 -3.63 -36.12 36.90
CA ASN A 379 -3.49 -36.02 38.35
C ASN A 379 -3.37 -34.55 38.78
N THR A 380 -3.94 -34.23 39.94
CA THR A 380 -3.91 -32.86 40.47
C THR A 380 -2.60 -32.55 41.15
N ASP A 381 -2.25 -31.26 41.17
CA ASP A 381 -0.98 -30.76 41.71
C ASP A 381 0.26 -31.40 41.05
N ASP A 382 0.13 -31.82 39.80
CA ASP A 382 1.16 -32.46 38.97
C ASP A 382 1.34 -31.72 37.64
N TYR A 383 2.33 -32.11 36.83
CA TYR A 383 2.57 -31.54 35.51
C TYR A 383 2.81 -32.61 34.42
N TRP A 384 2.45 -32.26 33.19
CA TRP A 384 2.57 -33.13 32.02
C TRP A 384 3.34 -32.44 30.91
N TYR A 385 4.18 -33.18 30.19
CA TYR A 385 4.96 -32.66 29.06
C TYR A 385 4.57 -33.36 27.76
N PHE A 386 4.42 -32.57 26.69
CA PHE A 386 4.14 -33.03 25.33
C PHE A 386 5.05 -32.34 24.33
N ASP A 387 5.49 -33.07 23.31
CA ASP A 387 6.05 -32.51 22.08
C ASP A 387 4.98 -32.60 21.00
N ILE A 388 4.47 -31.46 20.54
CA ILE A 388 3.55 -31.39 19.40
C ILE A 388 4.31 -30.90 18.17
N GLN A 389 3.92 -31.36 16.99
CA GLN A 389 4.41 -30.80 15.72
C GLN A 389 3.44 -29.70 15.29
N ALA A 390 3.90 -28.45 15.28
CA ALA A 390 3.07 -27.30 14.96
C ALA A 390 3.85 -26.25 14.16
N TYR A 391 3.16 -25.48 13.31
CA TYR A 391 3.79 -24.37 12.61
C TYR A 391 4.30 -23.30 13.59
N TYR A 392 5.38 -22.61 13.23
CA TYR A 392 5.73 -21.38 13.93
C TYR A 392 4.67 -20.33 13.62
N VAL A 393 4.05 -19.77 14.65
CA VAL A 393 2.93 -18.81 14.55
C VAL A 393 3.30 -17.47 15.18
N GLY A 394 4.59 -17.15 15.20
CA GLY A 394 5.09 -15.93 15.80
C GLY A 394 5.03 -15.93 17.32
N THR A 395 5.00 -14.72 17.89
CA THR A 395 4.92 -14.52 19.34
C THR A 395 3.54 -14.93 19.83
N LEU A 396 3.48 -15.93 20.71
CA LEU A 396 2.20 -16.41 21.22
C LEU A 396 1.46 -15.32 22.01
N THR A 397 0.15 -15.21 21.82
CA THR A 397 -0.75 -14.23 22.47
C THR A 397 -1.79 -14.89 23.38
N HIS A 398 -2.32 -16.03 22.94
CA HIS A 398 -3.29 -16.82 23.67
C HIS A 398 -3.28 -18.25 23.16
N CYS A 399 -3.95 -19.14 23.87
CA CYS A 399 -4.27 -20.47 23.38
C CYS A 399 -5.73 -20.79 23.63
N MET A 400 -6.24 -21.78 22.92
CA MET A 400 -7.57 -22.34 23.13
C MET A 400 -7.40 -23.74 23.71
N VAL A 401 -8.08 -24.02 24.82
CA VAL A 401 -8.02 -25.30 25.53
C VAL A 401 -9.41 -25.91 25.59
N ARG A 402 -9.54 -27.15 25.15
CA ARG A 402 -10.79 -27.92 25.21
C ARG A 402 -10.54 -29.25 25.89
N CYS A 403 -11.52 -29.78 26.60
CA CYS A 403 -11.41 -31.12 27.18
C CYS A 403 -12.68 -31.94 26.98
N GLU A 404 -12.51 -33.24 26.80
CA GLU A 404 -13.60 -34.22 26.68
C GLU A 404 -13.42 -35.31 27.74
N LYS A 405 -14.44 -35.55 28.56
CA LYS A 405 -14.36 -36.55 29.62
C LYS A 405 -14.53 -37.95 29.06
N ARG A 406 -13.79 -38.89 29.63
CA ARG A 406 -14.01 -40.34 29.49
C ARG A 406 -14.43 -40.98 30.83
N GLY A 407 -13.94 -40.44 31.95
CA GLY A 407 -14.32 -40.86 33.30
C GLY A 407 -15.46 -40.05 33.92
N GLU A 408 -15.64 -40.21 35.23
CA GLU A 408 -16.73 -39.56 35.99
C GLU A 408 -16.50 -38.06 36.21
N CYS A 409 -15.24 -37.63 36.31
CA CYS A 409 -14.90 -36.23 36.52
C CYS A 409 -15.28 -35.37 35.30
N SER A 410 -16.10 -34.34 35.52
CA SER A 410 -16.60 -33.47 34.45
C SER A 410 -15.82 -32.17 34.27
N GLN A 411 -14.70 -32.00 34.98
CA GLN A 411 -13.92 -30.76 34.94
C GLN A 411 -12.41 -31.04 34.99
N LEU A 412 -11.64 -30.32 34.19
CA LEU A 412 -10.18 -30.31 34.21
C LEU A 412 -9.68 -29.15 35.08
N SER A 413 -8.98 -29.44 36.18
CA SER A 413 -8.34 -28.42 37.03
C SER A 413 -7.05 -27.89 36.40
N LEU A 414 -7.13 -27.10 35.33
CA LEU A 414 -5.95 -26.50 34.70
C LEU A 414 -5.45 -25.30 35.53
N ASP A 415 -4.21 -25.36 36.03
CA ASP A 415 -3.54 -24.20 36.65
C ASP A 415 -2.94 -23.29 35.56
N ARG A 416 -1.97 -23.81 34.80
CA ARG A 416 -1.32 -23.08 33.72
C ARG A 416 -0.75 -23.98 32.64
N LEU A 417 -0.47 -23.39 31.48
CA LEU A 417 0.30 -23.97 30.39
C LEU A 417 1.60 -23.20 30.22
N GLU A 418 2.69 -23.90 29.91
CA GLU A 418 3.94 -23.31 29.46
C GLU A 418 4.27 -23.89 28.09
N VAL A 419 4.37 -23.03 27.08
CA VAL A 419 4.56 -23.43 25.68
C VAL A 419 5.89 -22.88 25.21
N THR A 420 6.77 -23.77 24.76
CA THR A 420 8.12 -23.47 24.30
C THR A 420 8.28 -23.98 22.88
N PRO A 421 8.16 -23.13 21.86
CA PRO A 421 8.45 -23.49 20.48
C PRO A 421 9.95 -23.80 20.32
N GLU A 422 10.34 -24.74 19.46
CA GLU A 422 11.77 -25.07 19.21
C GLU A 422 12.59 -23.82 18.85
N LYS A 423 11.99 -22.89 18.09
CA LYS A 423 12.53 -21.55 17.83
C LYS A 423 11.41 -20.52 17.94
N PRO A 424 11.58 -19.41 18.69
CA PRO A 424 12.82 -18.92 19.32
C PRO A 424 13.20 -19.55 20.67
N ASN A 425 12.66 -20.71 21.06
CA ASN A 425 12.92 -21.34 22.38
C ASN A 425 12.59 -20.41 23.57
N ILE A 426 11.51 -19.64 23.41
CA ILE A 426 10.97 -18.77 24.46
C ILE A 426 9.71 -19.41 25.02
N THR A 427 9.69 -19.61 26.33
CA THR A 427 8.53 -20.13 27.02
C THR A 427 7.48 -19.04 27.23
N SER A 428 6.29 -19.24 26.66
CA SER A 428 5.10 -18.43 26.95
C SER A 428 4.24 -19.11 28.02
N VAL A 429 3.78 -18.35 29.01
CA VAL A 429 2.97 -18.86 30.13
C VAL A 429 1.52 -18.44 29.95
N PHE A 430 0.58 -19.37 30.08
CA PHE A 430 -0.86 -19.13 30.01
C PHE A 430 -1.50 -19.60 31.32
N LYS A 431 -1.95 -18.67 32.18
CA LYS A 431 -2.57 -19.02 33.47
C LYS A 431 -4.09 -19.06 33.34
N TRP A 432 -4.70 -20.06 33.96
CA TRP A 432 -6.15 -20.22 34.00
C TRP A 432 -6.67 -20.34 35.45
N GLY A 433 -6.15 -21.29 36.23
CA GLY A 433 -6.44 -21.45 37.66
C GLY A 433 -7.90 -21.77 38.02
N LYS A 434 -8.74 -22.16 37.06
CA LYS A 434 -10.16 -22.48 37.27
C LYS A 434 -10.52 -23.85 36.67
N PRO A 435 -11.56 -24.55 37.15
CA PRO A 435 -12.02 -25.78 36.51
C PRO A 435 -12.55 -25.53 35.09
N LEU A 436 -12.03 -26.25 34.10
CA LEU A 436 -12.50 -26.25 32.72
C LEU A 436 -13.57 -27.33 32.54
N PRO A 437 -14.81 -27.00 32.12
CA PRO A 437 -15.87 -27.99 31.97
C PRO A 437 -15.66 -28.88 30.75
N ALA A 438 -15.67 -30.20 30.96
CA ALA A 438 -15.51 -31.17 29.90
C ALA A 438 -16.76 -31.28 29.01
N GLY A 439 -16.57 -31.49 27.71
CA GLY A 439 -17.65 -31.56 26.72
C GLY A 439 -18.28 -30.20 26.40
N LYS A 440 -17.64 -29.11 26.83
CA LYS A 440 -17.95 -27.75 26.36
C LYS A 440 -16.92 -27.33 25.31
N GLY A 441 -17.27 -26.30 24.52
CA GLY A 441 -16.38 -25.76 23.49
C GLY A 441 -15.04 -25.26 24.07
N PRO A 442 -14.07 -24.95 23.20
CA PRO A 442 -12.75 -24.53 23.63
C PRO A 442 -12.81 -23.22 24.43
N VAL A 443 -12.02 -23.15 25.50
CA VAL A 443 -11.87 -21.99 26.38
C VAL A 443 -10.60 -21.23 26.00
N ARG A 444 -10.72 -19.92 25.84
CA ARG A 444 -9.58 -19.03 25.59
C ARG A 444 -8.78 -18.82 26.88
N VAL A 445 -7.50 -19.13 26.85
CA VAL A 445 -6.54 -18.84 27.92
C VAL A 445 -5.53 -17.83 27.39
N ASN A 446 -5.55 -16.62 27.92
CA ASN A 446 -4.65 -15.55 27.49
C ASN A 446 -3.24 -15.77 28.05
N LYS A 447 -2.23 -15.33 27.29
CA LYS A 447 -0.85 -15.28 27.78
C LYS A 447 -0.77 -14.36 29.00
N LEU A 448 -0.02 -14.79 30.01
CA LEU A 448 0.30 -13.98 31.16
C LEU A 448 1.33 -12.92 30.75
N LEU A 449 0.93 -11.66 30.80
CA LEU A 449 1.79 -10.53 30.48
C LEU A 449 2.61 -10.09 31.70
N GLN A 450 3.81 -9.59 31.45
CA GLN A 450 4.66 -9.02 32.51
C GLN A 450 4.17 -7.61 32.88
N PRO A 451 4.32 -7.18 34.15
CA PRO A 451 4.03 -5.79 34.53
C PRO A 451 4.90 -4.80 33.75
N ALA A 452 4.32 -3.67 33.35
CA ALA A 452 5.03 -2.57 32.68
C ALA A 452 4.69 -1.22 33.30
N ASP A 453 5.68 -0.31 33.34
CA ASP A 453 5.51 1.09 33.75
C ASP A 453 5.36 1.96 32.49
N LEU A 454 4.14 2.40 32.21
CA LEU A 454 3.79 3.06 30.95
C LEU A 454 3.52 4.55 31.17
N GLU A 455 3.94 5.38 30.22
CA GLU A 455 3.62 6.80 30.14
C GLU A 455 2.90 7.08 28.83
N LEU A 456 1.63 7.51 28.90
CA LEU A 456 0.81 7.87 27.76
C LEU A 456 0.72 9.39 27.63
N THR A 457 1.25 9.94 26.55
CA THR A 457 1.09 11.34 26.15
C THR A 457 0.01 11.44 25.07
N VAL A 458 -0.91 12.39 25.22
CA VAL A 458 -2.06 12.61 24.34
C VAL A 458 -2.09 14.07 23.92
N ARG A 459 -2.34 14.34 22.63
CA ARG A 459 -2.39 15.70 22.07
C ARG A 459 -3.74 15.97 21.44
N THR A 460 -4.44 16.98 21.96
CA THR A 460 -5.68 17.50 21.38
C THR A 460 -5.35 18.50 20.29
N SER A 461 -6.06 18.42 19.17
CA SER A 461 -5.79 19.29 18.01
C SER A 461 -6.05 20.76 18.31
N ASP A 462 -5.35 21.65 17.61
CA ASP A 462 -5.54 23.11 17.72
C ASP A 462 -6.53 23.63 16.66
N ILE A 463 -7.69 22.98 16.56
CA ILE A 463 -8.79 23.44 15.71
C ILE A 463 -9.99 23.87 16.55
N ARG A 464 -10.85 24.72 15.98
CA ARG A 464 -12.01 25.24 16.70
C ARG A 464 -12.91 24.08 17.15
N GLY A 465 -13.19 24.02 18.45
CA GLY A 465 -14.05 23.00 19.06
C GLY A 465 -13.38 21.66 19.34
N ALA A 466 -12.06 21.53 19.15
CA ALA A 466 -11.34 20.25 19.31
C ALA A 466 -11.35 19.67 20.72
N GLY A 467 -11.52 20.49 21.75
CA GLY A 467 -11.49 20.03 23.13
C GLY A 467 -12.79 19.35 23.55
N THR A 468 -12.72 18.53 24.59
CA THR A 468 -13.86 17.80 25.14
C THR A 468 -13.99 17.99 26.64
N ASP A 469 -15.24 17.95 27.13
CA ASP A 469 -15.59 17.88 28.54
C ASP A 469 -15.98 16.45 28.97
N ALA A 470 -15.95 15.49 28.04
CA ALA A 470 -16.27 14.10 28.30
C ALA A 470 -15.16 13.39 29.09
N ASP A 471 -15.52 12.35 29.82
CA ASP A 471 -14.55 11.42 30.39
C ASP A 471 -13.93 10.57 29.27
N VAL A 472 -12.61 10.62 29.17
CA VAL A 472 -11.83 9.91 28.15
C VAL A 472 -11.27 8.61 28.72
N PHE A 473 -11.53 7.51 28.02
CA PHE A 473 -11.02 6.18 28.34
C PHE A 473 -10.15 5.66 27.18
N VAL A 474 -9.15 4.84 27.50
CA VAL A 474 -8.26 4.20 26.51
C VAL A 474 -8.08 2.71 26.82
N ALA A 475 -8.16 1.87 25.79
CA ALA A 475 -7.68 0.48 25.80
C ALA A 475 -6.52 0.32 24.80
N ILE A 476 -5.54 -0.54 25.11
CA ILE A 476 -4.33 -0.71 24.29
C ILE A 476 -4.14 -2.20 23.97
N GLU A 477 -4.13 -2.57 22.70
CA GLU A 477 -3.94 -3.93 22.21
C GLU A 477 -2.62 -4.01 21.44
N GLY A 478 -1.70 -4.90 21.80
CA GLY A 478 -0.46 -5.12 21.04
C GLY A 478 -0.15 -6.61 20.86
N ASP A 479 0.98 -6.91 20.23
CA ASP A 479 1.35 -8.26 19.79
C ASP A 479 1.64 -9.25 20.93
N ASN A 480 1.85 -8.78 22.15
CA ASN A 480 1.91 -9.66 23.31
C ASN A 480 0.55 -9.82 24.01
N GLY A 481 -0.40 -8.89 23.85
CA GLY A 481 -1.74 -9.00 24.42
C GLY A 481 -2.44 -7.64 24.63
N VAL A 482 -3.42 -7.58 25.54
CA VAL A 482 -4.29 -6.41 25.71
C VAL A 482 -4.18 -5.82 27.11
N LEU A 483 -4.04 -4.50 27.19
CA LEU A 483 -4.28 -3.68 28.37
C LEU A 483 -5.73 -3.18 28.30
N GLU A 484 -6.54 -3.61 29.27
CA GLU A 484 -7.95 -3.26 29.37
C GLU A 484 -8.16 -1.75 29.56
N GLU A 485 -9.41 -1.32 29.46
CA GLU A 485 -9.78 0.09 29.43
C GLU A 485 -9.46 0.83 30.73
N ILE A 486 -8.77 1.97 30.61
CA ILE A 486 -8.38 2.84 31.74
C ILE A 486 -8.84 4.27 31.47
N ARG A 487 -9.35 4.95 32.51
CA ARG A 487 -9.72 6.37 32.44
C ARG A 487 -8.49 7.27 32.50
N LEU A 488 -8.42 8.25 31.60
CA LEU A 488 -7.35 9.24 31.55
C LEU A 488 -7.75 10.52 32.28
N PHE A 489 -7.24 10.69 33.51
CA PHE A 489 -7.54 11.88 34.31
C PHE A 489 -6.41 12.22 35.28
N ASN A 490 -5.98 13.48 35.28
CA ASN A 490 -5.05 14.04 36.27
C ASN A 490 -5.25 15.55 36.53
N SER A 491 -6.00 16.26 35.69
CA SER A 491 -6.38 17.67 35.87
C SER A 491 -7.76 17.95 35.26
N ALA A 492 -8.40 19.04 35.69
CA ALA A 492 -9.69 19.49 35.17
C ALA A 492 -9.60 20.10 33.76
N ASP A 493 -8.42 20.57 33.34
CA ASP A 493 -8.20 21.21 32.03
C ASP A 493 -7.67 20.22 30.96
N ASN A 494 -7.72 18.92 31.23
CA ASN A 494 -7.29 17.88 30.30
C ASN A 494 -8.08 17.96 28.99
N PHE A 495 -7.44 17.62 27.88
CA PHE A 495 -8.05 17.55 26.55
C PHE A 495 -8.62 18.87 26.02
N SER A 496 -8.15 20.01 26.53
CA SER A 496 -8.50 21.31 25.94
C SER A 496 -7.85 21.49 24.56
N ARG A 497 -8.43 22.34 23.71
CA ARG A 497 -7.91 22.62 22.36
C ARG A 497 -6.41 22.95 22.39
N GLY A 498 -5.61 22.25 21.56
CA GLY A 498 -4.17 22.46 21.44
C GLY A 498 -3.32 21.97 22.62
N ARG A 499 -3.92 21.34 23.64
CA ARG A 499 -3.17 20.79 24.79
C ARG A 499 -2.45 19.49 24.45
N THR A 500 -1.36 19.28 25.19
CA THR A 500 -0.69 17.99 25.35
C THR A 500 -0.77 17.60 26.82
N ASP A 501 -1.30 16.42 27.09
CA ASP A 501 -1.56 15.88 28.42
C ASP A 501 -0.86 14.52 28.57
N THR A 502 -0.18 14.28 29.69
CA THR A 502 0.62 13.06 29.92
C THR A 502 0.12 12.32 31.17
N PHE A 503 0.00 11.00 31.07
CA PHE A 503 -0.57 10.11 32.07
C PHE A 503 0.41 8.97 32.39
N THR A 504 0.61 8.65 33.67
CA THR A 504 1.33 7.44 34.08
C THR A 504 0.33 6.30 34.28
N ILE A 505 0.56 5.18 33.62
CA ILE A 505 -0.31 4.01 33.58
C ILE A 505 0.47 2.82 34.16
N ALA A 506 0.00 2.29 35.29
CA ALA A 506 0.42 0.98 35.76
C ALA A 506 -0.26 -0.08 34.90
N GLY A 507 0.50 -0.73 34.02
CA GLY A 507 -0.04 -1.63 33.00
C GLY A 507 0.73 -2.94 32.88
N VAL A 508 0.63 -3.53 31.70
CA VAL A 508 1.31 -4.77 31.34
C VAL A 508 1.99 -4.59 29.98
N ASP A 509 3.06 -5.37 29.75
CA ASP A 509 3.76 -5.40 28.47
C ASP A 509 2.88 -6.07 27.41
N VAL A 510 2.15 -5.24 26.69
CA VAL A 510 1.32 -5.62 25.54
C VAL A 510 2.14 -5.81 24.26
N GLY A 511 3.47 -5.69 24.32
CA GLY A 511 4.35 -5.93 23.19
C GLY A 511 4.37 -4.76 22.21
N ASP A 512 4.68 -5.05 20.96
CA ASP A 512 4.79 -4.04 19.90
C ASP A 512 3.45 -3.91 19.12
N ASN A 513 3.39 -3.14 18.03
CA ASN A 513 2.21 -2.96 17.17
C ASN A 513 0.90 -2.61 17.91
N LYS A 514 0.97 -1.58 18.77
CA LYS A 514 -0.13 -1.24 19.68
C LYS A 514 -1.28 -0.47 19.01
N ARG A 515 -2.46 -1.06 18.94
CA ARG A 515 -3.74 -0.40 18.65
C ARG A 515 -4.28 0.28 19.89
N PHE A 516 -4.70 1.53 19.74
CA PHE A 516 -5.38 2.28 20.80
C PHE A 516 -6.86 2.44 20.45
N THR A 517 -7.72 2.23 21.44
CA THR A 517 -9.15 2.45 21.32
C THR A 517 -9.58 3.50 22.34
N PHE A 518 -10.09 4.64 21.87
CA PHE A 518 -10.60 5.70 22.74
C PHE A 518 -12.12 5.69 22.81
N ARG A 519 -12.66 5.85 24.01
CA ARG A 519 -14.10 5.94 24.29
C ARG A 519 -14.41 7.18 25.12
N LEU A 520 -15.44 7.93 24.70
CA LEU A 520 -15.90 9.13 25.38
C LEU A 520 -17.21 8.87 26.12
N VAL A 521 -17.27 9.31 27.38
CA VAL A 521 -18.50 9.28 28.19
C VAL A 521 -18.89 10.72 28.55
N PRO A 522 -20.02 11.24 28.04
CA PRO A 522 -20.51 12.55 28.43
C PRO A 522 -20.72 12.64 29.95
N GLN A 523 -20.31 13.74 30.55
CA GLN A 523 -20.60 13.98 31.97
C GLN A 523 -22.10 14.21 32.17
N THR A 524 -22.66 13.70 33.27
CA THR A 524 -24.08 13.83 33.59
C THR A 524 -24.52 15.30 33.60
N GLY A 525 -25.43 15.66 32.69
CA GLY A 525 -25.98 17.01 32.56
C GLY A 525 -25.33 17.90 31.49
N ALA A 526 -24.29 17.42 30.79
CA ALA A 526 -23.69 18.11 29.65
C ALA A 526 -24.53 17.89 28.37
N THR A 527 -24.63 18.92 27.52
CA THR A 527 -25.25 18.81 26.19
C THR A 527 -24.31 18.07 25.23
N GLU A 528 -24.83 17.17 24.38
CA GLU A 528 -24.06 16.39 23.39
C GLU A 528 -23.14 17.22 22.46
N ALA A 529 -23.37 18.54 22.38
CA ALA A 529 -22.65 19.47 21.52
C ALA A 529 -21.15 19.67 21.84
N HIS A 530 -20.66 19.28 23.03
CA HIS A 530 -19.25 19.46 23.44
C HIS A 530 -18.50 18.17 23.77
N SER A 531 -19.17 17.03 23.68
CA SER A 531 -18.61 15.75 24.08
C SER A 531 -17.78 15.05 22.99
N SER A 532 -17.67 15.64 21.80
CA SER A 532 -16.76 15.16 20.75
C SER A 532 -15.37 15.73 20.95
N TRP A 533 -14.35 14.95 20.65
CA TRP A 533 -12.96 15.29 20.88
C TRP A 533 -12.15 15.13 19.61
N HIS A 534 -11.41 16.16 19.20
CA HIS A 534 -10.52 16.03 18.05
C HIS A 534 -9.10 15.70 18.51
N LEU A 535 -8.77 14.41 18.44
CA LEU A 535 -7.46 13.89 18.81
C LEU A 535 -6.49 14.06 17.64
N SER A 536 -5.32 14.66 17.90
CA SER A 536 -4.23 14.75 16.90
C SER A 536 -3.25 13.59 17.01
N GLU A 537 -2.74 13.31 18.20
CA GLU A 537 -1.62 12.38 18.39
C GLU A 537 -1.66 11.73 19.78
N VAL A 538 -1.13 10.51 19.87
CA VAL A 538 -0.89 9.76 21.11
C VAL A 538 0.53 9.17 21.06
N GLU A 539 1.20 9.07 22.20
CA GLU A 539 2.52 8.47 22.38
C GLU A 539 2.53 7.64 23.68
N LEU A 540 3.02 6.41 23.65
CA LEU A 540 3.09 5.49 24.77
C LEU A 540 4.53 5.01 24.96
N LEU A 541 5.17 5.45 26.03
CA LEU A 541 6.51 5.04 26.45
C LEU A 541 6.41 3.97 27.55
N ASP A 542 7.02 2.80 27.34
CA ASP A 542 7.39 1.90 28.42
C ASP A 542 8.71 2.39 29.05
N ARG A 543 8.62 2.88 30.29
CA ARG A 543 9.75 3.43 31.04
C ARG A 543 10.75 2.36 31.50
N GLY A 544 10.31 1.11 31.61
CA GLY A 544 11.18 -0.02 31.98
C GLY A 544 12.03 -0.48 30.81
N SER A 545 11.41 -0.71 29.65
CA SER A 545 12.11 -1.18 28.45
C SER A 545 12.67 -0.06 27.57
N GLY A 546 12.20 1.18 27.76
CA GLY A 546 12.54 2.35 26.94
C GLY A 546 11.83 2.38 25.58
N ARG A 547 10.87 1.48 25.32
CA ARG A 547 10.16 1.40 24.03
C ARG A 547 9.06 2.45 23.96
N CYS A 548 8.99 3.20 22.86
CA CYS A 548 7.95 4.20 22.65
C CYS A 548 7.14 3.93 21.39
N THR A 549 5.83 4.11 21.47
CA THR A 549 4.87 3.86 20.40
C THR A 549 3.98 5.09 20.19
N ALA A 550 3.99 5.70 19.01
CA ALA A 550 3.19 6.89 18.71
C ALA A 550 2.12 6.62 17.65
N ALA A 551 1.01 7.37 17.63
CA ALA A 551 0.01 7.27 16.58
C ALA A 551 -0.66 8.63 16.35
N SER A 552 -1.00 8.97 15.11
CA SER A 552 -1.64 10.23 14.74
C SER A 552 -3.02 9.96 14.16
N LEU A 553 -4.05 10.69 14.60
CA LEU A 553 -5.43 10.50 14.15
C LEU A 553 -5.96 11.67 13.32
N TYR A 554 -5.74 12.90 13.81
CA TYR A 554 -6.33 14.14 13.27
C TYR A 554 -7.81 13.98 12.90
N SER A 555 -8.60 13.36 13.79
CA SER A 555 -10.02 13.13 13.56
C SER A 555 -10.84 13.29 14.84
N TRP A 556 -12.15 13.45 14.66
CA TRP A 556 -13.13 13.53 15.73
C TRP A 556 -13.45 12.15 16.29
N VAL A 557 -13.21 11.97 17.58
CA VAL A 557 -13.78 10.91 18.41
C VAL A 557 -15.12 11.42 18.93
N VAL A 558 -16.21 10.68 18.67
CA VAL A 558 -17.55 11.10 19.09
C VAL A 558 -18.11 10.18 20.18
N PRO A 559 -19.02 10.68 21.06
CA PRO A 559 -19.66 9.83 22.06
C PRO A 559 -20.38 8.63 21.45
N GLY A 560 -20.27 7.46 22.08
CA GLY A 560 -20.85 6.22 21.56
C GLY A 560 -20.11 5.61 20.38
N SER A 561 -19.01 6.23 19.91
CA SER A 561 -18.09 5.65 18.94
C SER A 561 -16.77 5.24 19.63
N SER A 562 -16.07 4.32 18.98
CA SER A 562 -14.69 3.97 19.31
C SER A 562 -13.80 4.44 18.17
N ALA A 563 -12.82 5.29 18.46
CA ALA A 563 -11.76 5.56 17.49
C ALA A 563 -10.72 4.46 17.63
N ILE A 564 -10.61 3.63 16.58
CA ILE A 564 -9.60 2.57 16.50
C ILE A 564 -8.41 3.14 15.74
N LEU A 565 -7.28 3.23 16.43
CA LEU A 565 -6.00 3.49 15.80
C LEU A 565 -5.47 2.17 15.23
N HIS A 566 -5.81 1.87 13.99
CA HIS A 566 -5.04 0.89 13.21
C HIS A 566 -3.67 1.53 12.98
N GLU A 567 -2.63 0.83 13.43
CA GLU A 567 -1.23 1.26 13.42
C GLU A 567 -0.81 2.17 14.58
N SER A 568 -0.03 1.55 15.43
CA SER A 568 1.02 2.20 16.21
C SER A 568 2.19 2.45 15.26
N ARG A 569 2.60 3.70 15.06
CA ARG A 569 3.94 3.99 14.56
C ARG A 569 4.92 3.62 15.67
N ASN A 570 5.65 2.52 15.49
CA ASN A 570 7.08 2.61 15.73
C ASN A 570 7.65 3.21 14.44
N TYR A 571 7.86 4.53 14.38
CA TYR A 571 8.40 5.12 13.15
C TYR A 571 9.22 6.40 13.35
N GLN A 572 9.84 6.80 12.25
CA GLN A 572 10.37 8.13 12.01
C GLN A 572 9.60 8.73 10.81
N ALA A 573 9.05 9.94 10.98
CA ALA A 573 7.95 10.57 10.22
C ALA A 573 8.18 11.02 8.77
N LEU A 574 8.74 10.17 7.91
CA LEU A 574 9.41 10.65 6.72
C LEU A 574 9.55 9.54 5.65
N PHE A 575 8.67 9.52 4.63
CA PHE A 575 8.76 8.54 3.53
C PHE A 575 10.03 8.80 2.71
N PRO A 576 10.96 7.85 2.62
CA PRO A 576 12.23 8.06 1.94
C PRO A 576 12.04 8.03 0.42
N TYR A 577 12.47 9.10 -0.25
CA TYR A 577 12.63 9.17 -1.69
C TYR A 577 14.12 9.13 -2.02
N THR A 578 14.51 8.27 -2.95
CA THR A 578 15.81 8.34 -3.59
C THR A 578 15.70 9.14 -4.88
N ILE A 579 16.27 10.34 -4.91
CA ILE A 579 16.29 11.20 -6.09
C ILE A 579 17.69 11.15 -6.69
N THR A 580 17.77 10.67 -7.93
CA THR A 580 19.01 10.65 -8.70
C THR A 580 18.99 11.79 -9.70
N VAL A 581 20.01 12.65 -9.65
CA VAL A 581 20.23 13.72 -10.62
C VAL A 581 21.44 13.35 -11.47
N THR A 582 21.28 13.37 -12.79
CA THR A 582 22.39 13.20 -13.73
C THR A 582 22.54 14.49 -14.52
N THR A 583 23.69 15.15 -14.40
CA THR A 583 23.99 16.34 -15.21
C THR A 583 24.45 15.93 -16.60
N GLY A 584 24.19 16.78 -17.59
CA GLY A 584 24.67 16.54 -18.95
C GLY A 584 26.19 16.68 -19.05
N ASP A 585 26.80 16.08 -20.06
CA ASP A 585 28.24 16.23 -20.37
C ASP A 585 28.50 17.37 -21.38
N LYS A 586 27.74 18.48 -21.29
CA LYS A 586 27.97 19.67 -22.13
C LYS A 586 28.70 20.76 -21.34
N LEU A 587 29.41 21.63 -22.05
CA LEU A 587 29.96 22.85 -21.44
C LEU A 587 28.81 23.65 -20.77
N ALA A 588 29.02 24.13 -19.55
CA ALA A 588 28.02 24.80 -18.70
C ALA A 588 26.86 23.92 -18.16
N ALA A 589 27.00 22.59 -18.15
CA ALA A 589 26.06 21.69 -17.48
C ALA A 589 26.29 21.56 -15.96
N GLU A 590 27.27 22.29 -15.42
CA GLU A 590 27.53 22.37 -13.98
C GLU A 590 26.63 23.42 -13.31
N PHE A 591 26.26 23.18 -12.06
CA PHE A 591 25.45 24.12 -11.27
C PHE A 591 25.87 24.10 -9.81
N SER A 592 25.96 25.28 -9.19
CA SER A 592 26.18 25.42 -7.74
C SER A 592 25.13 26.36 -7.17
N GLY A 593 24.34 25.84 -6.23
CA GLY A 593 23.22 26.56 -5.65
C GLY A 593 22.19 25.63 -5.01
N GLN A 594 21.00 26.15 -4.76
CA GLN A 594 19.90 25.38 -4.20
C GLN A 594 19.05 24.81 -5.33
N VAL A 595 18.81 23.50 -5.30
CA VAL A 595 17.88 22.83 -6.21
C VAL A 595 16.73 22.29 -5.38
N TYR A 596 15.53 22.77 -5.64
CA TYR A 596 14.30 22.30 -5.02
C TYR A 596 13.52 21.45 -6.00
N VAL A 597 12.89 20.40 -5.50
CA VAL A 597 11.99 19.54 -6.29
C VAL A 597 10.64 19.37 -5.61
N VAL A 598 9.58 19.34 -6.40
CA VAL A 598 8.23 18.92 -5.97
C VAL A 598 7.88 17.66 -6.74
N VAL A 599 7.62 16.57 -6.03
CA VAL A 599 7.16 15.32 -6.63
C VAL A 599 5.63 15.33 -6.61
N THR A 600 5.00 15.12 -7.76
CA THR A 600 3.55 15.03 -7.89
C THR A 600 3.16 13.61 -8.28
N GLY A 601 2.21 13.04 -7.54
CA GLY A 601 1.67 11.71 -7.75
C GLY A 601 0.17 11.63 -7.55
N TRP A 602 -0.35 10.42 -7.61
CA TRP A 602 -1.80 10.18 -7.55
C TRP A 602 -2.48 10.62 -6.24
N SER A 603 -1.74 10.66 -5.14
CA SER A 603 -2.24 11.09 -3.82
C SER A 603 -1.99 12.58 -3.52
N GLY A 604 -1.43 13.32 -4.47
CA GLY A 604 -1.12 14.75 -4.34
C GLY A 604 0.35 15.06 -4.63
N SER A 605 0.83 16.19 -4.09
CA SER A 605 2.20 16.66 -4.32
C SER A 605 2.95 16.80 -3.00
N THR A 606 4.27 16.61 -3.03
CA THR A 606 5.13 16.94 -1.90
C THR A 606 5.21 18.45 -1.70
N ARG A 607 5.73 18.88 -0.55
CA ARG A 607 6.36 20.22 -0.45
C ARG A 607 7.63 20.28 -1.30
N GLU A 608 8.22 21.46 -1.44
CA GLU A 608 9.55 21.60 -2.03
C GLU A 608 10.62 20.87 -1.19
N LEU A 609 11.42 20.03 -1.86
CA LEU A 609 12.49 19.24 -1.29
C LEU A 609 13.84 19.77 -1.79
N LEU A 610 14.71 20.19 -0.89
CA LEU A 610 16.06 20.63 -1.24
C LEU A 610 16.95 19.41 -1.53
N LEU A 611 17.57 19.38 -2.70
CA LEU A 611 18.58 18.40 -3.09
C LEU A 611 19.97 18.88 -2.66
N ALA A 612 20.27 18.67 -1.38
CA ALA A 612 21.59 18.95 -0.83
C ALA A 612 21.97 17.89 0.21
N PRO A 613 23.27 17.68 0.48
CA PRO A 613 23.72 16.84 1.60
C PRO A 613 23.12 17.30 2.92
N SER A 614 22.98 16.36 3.87
CA SER A 614 22.38 16.67 5.17
C SER A 614 23.13 17.80 5.90
N GLY A 615 22.40 18.83 6.31
CA GLY A 615 22.95 20.04 6.94
C GLY A 615 23.47 21.11 5.98
N CYS A 616 23.49 20.85 4.66
CA CYS A 616 23.86 21.83 3.65
C CYS A 616 22.64 22.60 3.14
N THR A 617 22.85 23.88 2.79
CA THR A 617 21.82 24.75 2.20
C THR A 617 21.86 24.78 0.67
N SER A 618 22.91 24.23 0.06
CA SER A 618 23.14 24.15 -1.39
C SER A 618 24.03 22.94 -1.72
N HIS A 619 24.11 22.59 -3.00
CA HIS A 619 24.98 21.54 -3.53
C HIS A 619 25.62 21.97 -4.85
N THR A 620 26.79 21.43 -5.17
CA THR A 620 27.45 21.63 -6.46
C THR A 620 27.31 20.36 -7.30
N PHE A 621 26.54 20.47 -8.38
CA PHE A 621 26.32 19.44 -9.37
C PHE A 621 27.39 19.58 -10.47
N SER A 622 28.34 18.65 -10.49
CA SER A 622 29.44 18.64 -11.45
C SER A 622 28.97 18.13 -12.81
N ARG A 623 29.61 18.57 -13.90
CA ARG A 623 29.30 18.14 -15.27
C ARG A 623 29.50 16.62 -15.46
N GLY A 624 28.54 15.96 -16.10
CA GLY A 624 28.59 14.53 -16.45
C GLY A 624 28.48 13.57 -15.28
N GLU A 625 28.21 14.09 -14.08
CA GLU A 625 28.17 13.32 -12.84
C GLU A 625 26.75 12.89 -12.47
N LYS A 626 26.68 11.87 -11.62
CA LYS A 626 25.45 11.34 -11.04
C LYS A 626 25.46 11.58 -9.53
N ASP A 627 24.55 12.43 -9.06
CA ASP A 627 24.32 12.68 -7.65
C ASP A 627 23.08 11.92 -7.16
N VAL A 628 23.15 11.33 -5.97
CA VAL A 628 22.04 10.59 -5.35
C VAL A 628 21.68 11.21 -4.01
N PHE A 629 20.42 11.63 -3.86
CA PHE A 629 19.89 12.26 -2.66
C PHE A 629 18.85 11.36 -2.02
N GLN A 630 18.96 11.17 -0.70
CA GLN A 630 17.91 10.55 0.11
C GLN A 630 17.14 11.67 0.80
N VAL A 631 15.95 11.97 0.31
CA VAL A 631 15.07 12.99 0.87
C VAL A 631 13.84 12.34 1.46
N LYS A 632 13.13 13.07 2.30
CA LYS A 632 12.03 12.52 3.07
C LYS A 632 10.83 13.47 3.00
N ALA A 633 9.69 12.98 2.53
CA ALA A 633 8.50 13.79 2.24
C ALA A 633 7.18 13.04 2.48
N ALA A 634 6.05 13.69 2.19
CA ALA A 634 4.76 13.02 2.13
C ALA A 634 4.78 11.94 1.04
N ASP A 635 4.15 10.79 1.29
CA ASP A 635 3.97 9.77 0.27
C ASP A 635 2.94 10.24 -0.76
N VAL A 636 3.35 10.38 -2.02
CA VAL A 636 2.47 10.74 -3.15
C VAL A 636 1.93 9.50 -3.87
N SER A 637 2.22 8.32 -3.33
CA SER A 637 1.93 7.00 -3.86
C SER A 637 2.62 6.75 -5.19
N TYR A 638 1.96 7.04 -6.32
CA TYR A 638 2.52 6.80 -7.65
C TYR A 638 2.92 8.14 -8.30
N PRO A 639 4.21 8.52 -8.29
CA PRO A 639 4.67 9.78 -8.86
C PRO A 639 4.62 9.77 -10.38
N TYR A 640 4.04 10.80 -10.98
CA TYR A 640 3.92 10.95 -12.43
C TYR A 640 4.53 12.27 -12.95
N ALA A 641 4.83 13.23 -12.08
CA ALA A 641 5.45 14.50 -12.45
C ALA A 641 6.48 14.98 -11.40
N LEU A 642 7.45 15.77 -11.86
CA LEU A 642 8.50 16.36 -11.04
C LEU A 642 8.74 17.80 -11.48
N ASP A 643 8.48 18.76 -10.59
CA ASP A 643 8.80 20.17 -10.81
C ASP A 643 10.16 20.48 -10.18
N VAL A 644 11.01 21.20 -10.92
CA VAL A 644 12.37 21.54 -10.47
C VAL A 644 12.54 23.05 -10.46
N ARG A 645 12.96 23.60 -9.32
CA ARG A 645 13.30 25.01 -9.14
C ARG A 645 14.73 25.18 -8.69
N ILE A 646 15.50 25.97 -9.43
CA ILE A 646 16.92 26.25 -9.13
C ILE A 646 17.11 27.68 -8.62
N VAL A 647 17.95 27.86 -7.61
CA VAL A 647 18.35 29.16 -7.03
C VAL A 647 19.88 29.22 -7.02
N PRO A 648 20.51 30.06 -7.87
CA PRO A 648 21.97 30.16 -7.92
C PRO A 648 22.54 30.77 -6.63
N ASP A 649 23.71 30.30 -6.18
CA ASP A 649 24.41 30.92 -5.04
C ASP A 649 24.89 32.35 -5.40
N ALA A 650 24.90 33.27 -4.43
CA ALA A 650 25.24 34.68 -4.67
C ALA A 650 26.62 34.91 -5.34
N ALA A 651 27.54 33.96 -5.23
CA ALA A 651 28.84 33.97 -5.91
C ALA A 651 28.74 33.63 -7.42
N SER A 652 27.73 32.88 -7.84
CA SER A 652 27.49 32.53 -9.26
C SER A 652 26.81 33.66 -10.05
N ALA A 653 26.11 34.58 -9.37
CA ALA A 653 25.55 35.79 -9.98
C ALA A 653 26.63 36.76 -10.51
N GLY A 654 27.90 36.59 -10.08
CA GLY A 654 29.04 37.38 -10.52
C GLY A 654 29.68 36.94 -11.85
N LEU A 655 29.35 35.75 -12.37
CA LEU A 655 29.97 35.21 -13.59
C LEU A 655 29.08 35.35 -14.85
N GLY A 656 27.88 35.93 -14.73
CA GLY A 656 26.92 36.09 -15.82
C GLY A 656 26.78 37.49 -16.41
N LYS A 657 27.63 38.47 -16.04
CA LYS A 657 27.74 39.75 -16.78
C LYS A 657 28.92 39.70 -17.75
N GLY A 658 28.85 38.76 -18.68
CA GLY A 658 29.80 38.62 -19.77
C GLY A 658 29.17 37.87 -20.93
N GLN A 659 28.64 38.65 -21.88
CA GLN A 659 28.12 38.24 -23.20
C GLN A 659 26.87 37.36 -23.24
N ALA A 660 25.77 38.03 -23.58
CA ALA A 660 24.71 37.42 -24.37
C ALA A 660 25.29 36.86 -25.68
N VAL A 661 25.21 35.56 -25.88
CA VAL A 661 25.18 34.92 -27.20
C VAL A 661 24.09 33.85 -27.12
N GLY A 662 23.09 33.95 -28.00
CA GLY A 662 21.93 33.08 -28.03
C GLY A 662 22.27 31.63 -28.41
N GLY A 663 21.34 30.73 -28.07
CA GLY A 663 21.34 29.32 -28.44
C GLY A 663 20.27 28.56 -27.68
#